data_AF-A0A8C8J031-F1
#
_entry.id   AF-A0A8C8J031-F1
#
_cell.length_a   1.000
_cell.length_b   1.000
_cell.length_c   1.000
_cell.angle_alpha   90.00
_cell.angle_beta   90.00
_cell.angle_gamma   90.00
#
_symmetry.space_group_name_H-M   'P 1'
#
loop_
_entity.id
_entity.type
_entity.pdbx_description
1 polymer ?
#
loop_
_entity_poly.entity_id
_entity_poly.type
_entity_poly.pdbx_seq_one_letter_code
_entity_poly.pdbx_strand_id
1 'polypeptide(L)'
;PRQPKTCFVPSNSRVLMLLGQLERLNREAMLADAEIGRQITAKILHLIQTQGEKSTKHILGYTMTIYLLEPFWKGQWENNSLHYVNDRCVCVPGGGRRVGVFVSKGGTGILLQLVLSGSKESPPSEELMLQLHSLLAKVGPKDRKFGVKARLNGALNVTVNLLKQNLQNHKLLLPCLQVLRVYSSNSVNAVSLGKNGVLELMFKIIGPYSKKNTSLLKVSLDTLGALLKSKTNARRAVDRAHVPVLLYIYQDWHRNDTRHRHMLIRKGVLGCLKNITNIKLGRKAFIDADGMRILYNTSTECLPVRTLDPLINTSSLIMRKCFPKNRLPLPTIKSVFHHQLPHVPAGGPVAQLYNQPLGVDDVVDESDDNDDVETENDTENEEEDKDHHARNDDIETDINKLRPKETHSRPFEELKIYERFFLELSEDFQVMQDRHPFVSLVESSTSKNLINIVTFHFKTRGGGGGVNRHYRQPPLLAGGVAAQQGGGAEETLAEEWAEEEEGGEGAVLEVPDTALLLPLHDPDLYVEMVKSTRSVPQYSEVAYPDYFGHVAPTFREHILERVYGVQRTKIFQDIERLIHPNDILDKVVYDLDIQSCPVIDDGESLKFNSQFESGNLRKAIQARKFEYDLVLNSDINSNHYHQWFYFEVSGMRVGAPYRFNIINCEKSNSQFNYGMQVLMYSVQEAISGRPRWVRTGTDICYYKNHFSRSSIAAGGQKGKSYYTMTFSMTFNHKDDVCYFAYHYPYTYSTLKMHLQKLEALRTPQIYMRQDILCETLGGNSCPLLTITAMPESTSNDQICQFRNRPLVFLSSRVHPGETNASWVMKGTLEFLMGSSPLAHSLREAYIFKIVPMLNPDGVVNGNHRCSLSGEDLNRQWQSPSPELHPTIYHTKSLLQYLAAIQRAPLVFCDYHGHSRKKNVFMYGCSLKETVWQTNISATSCELHEDLGYRTLPKILSQMAPAFSMASCSFVVERSKEATARVVVWREIGVQRSYTMESTLCGCDQGKYKGLQIGTRELEEMGAQFCVALLRLKRLTSPLELRNHAHLLDVESDLIETRFTSPVLTYVLEDEEHSFMEEVDYSAESGDEPDNDPDAADPHDNRLSDSESNNHRDSLT
;
A
#
# COMPACT_ATOMS: atom_id res chain seq x y z
N PRO A 1 40.36 -8.68 -28.74
CA PRO A 1 40.83 -7.81 -29.85
C PRO A 1 40.78 -6.33 -29.45
N ARG A 2 41.93 -5.65 -29.56
CA ARG A 2 42.26 -4.26 -29.14
C ARG A 2 42.32 -3.99 -27.63
N GLN A 3 43.41 -4.47 -27.02
CA GLN A 3 43.96 -3.96 -25.75
C GLN A 3 44.31 -2.46 -25.87
N PRO A 4 44.07 -1.63 -24.83
CA PRO A 4 44.63 -0.30 -24.76
C PRO A 4 46.10 -0.37 -24.31
N LYS A 5 46.97 0.27 -25.09
CA LYS A 5 48.41 0.36 -24.87
C LYS A 5 48.74 0.92 -23.48
N THR A 6 49.42 0.11 -22.66
CA THR A 6 50.18 0.59 -21.51
C THR A 6 51.37 1.41 -22.01
N CYS A 7 51.30 2.72 -21.83
CA CYS A 7 52.45 3.60 -22.06
C CYS A 7 53.32 3.54 -20.81
N PHE A 8 54.42 2.78 -20.85
CA PHE A 8 55.49 2.85 -19.87
C PHE A 8 56.01 4.30 -19.78
N VAL A 9 55.95 4.90 -18.59
CA VAL A 9 56.72 6.12 -18.28
C VAL A 9 58.11 5.66 -17.80
N PRO A 10 59.21 6.28 -18.26
CA PRO A 10 60.55 5.91 -17.80
C PRO A 10 60.70 6.22 -16.32
N SER A 11 61.34 5.31 -15.58
CA SER A 11 61.70 5.37 -14.15
C SER A 11 62.71 6.47 -13.77
N ASN A 12 62.86 7.53 -14.58
CA ASN A 12 63.86 8.60 -14.38
C ASN A 12 63.24 10.00 -14.45
N SER A 13 62.18 10.26 -13.69
CA SER A 13 61.77 11.64 -13.41
C SER A 13 62.60 12.19 -12.25
N ARG A 14 63.32 13.30 -12.47
CA ARG A 14 63.99 14.08 -11.40
C ARG A 14 63.06 14.35 -10.20
N VAL A 15 61.75 14.42 -10.45
CA VAL A 15 60.71 14.60 -9.41
C VAL A 15 60.56 13.37 -8.52
N LEU A 16 60.61 12.14 -9.07
CA LEU A 16 60.54 10.88 -8.31
C LEU A 16 61.78 10.68 -7.41
N MET A 17 62.94 11.15 -7.87
CA MET A 17 64.18 11.09 -7.08
C MET A 17 64.17 12.07 -5.90
N LEU A 18 63.67 13.30 -6.12
CA LEU A 18 63.47 14.31 -5.06
C LEU A 18 62.36 13.89 -4.07
N LEU A 19 61.34 13.19 -4.56
CA LEU A 19 60.28 12.57 -3.75
C LEU A 19 60.81 11.47 -2.82
N GLY A 20 61.63 10.56 -3.35
CA GLY A 20 62.28 9.52 -2.55
C GLY A 20 63.27 10.08 -1.53
N GLN A 21 63.84 11.27 -1.78
CA GLN A 21 64.63 12.01 -0.78
C GLN A 21 63.76 12.62 0.32
N LEU A 22 62.55 13.09 -0.02
CA LEU A 22 61.58 13.61 0.94
C LEU A 22 61.02 12.50 1.84
N GLU A 23 60.72 11.32 1.28
CA GLU A 23 60.23 10.14 2.03
C GLU A 23 61.29 9.53 2.96
N ARG A 24 62.58 9.63 2.61
CA ARG A 24 63.70 9.14 3.44
C ARG A 24 64.07 10.06 4.59
N LEU A 25 63.56 11.30 4.62
CA LEU A 25 63.73 12.22 5.74
C LEU A 25 62.77 11.83 6.88
N ASN A 26 63.29 11.08 7.86
CA ASN A 26 62.52 10.63 9.02
C ASN A 26 62.02 11.82 9.87
N ARG A 27 60.91 11.63 10.61
CA ARG A 27 60.19 12.67 11.39
C ARG A 27 61.08 13.50 12.33
N GLU A 28 62.16 12.91 12.85
CA GLU A 28 63.13 13.57 13.74
C GLU A 28 64.18 14.42 12.99
N ALA A 29 64.52 14.07 11.74
CA ALA A 29 65.51 14.80 10.94
C ALA A 29 64.96 16.12 10.36
N MET A 30 63.65 16.17 10.05
CA MET A 30 62.96 17.40 9.63
C MET A 30 62.87 18.45 10.74
N LEU A 31 63.01 18.05 12.01
CA LEU A 31 63.01 18.96 13.16
C LEU A 31 64.37 19.63 13.39
N ALA A 32 65.45 19.01 12.93
CA ALA A 32 66.82 19.51 13.12
C ALA A 32 67.27 20.49 12.02
N ASP A 33 66.73 20.39 10.80
CA ASP A 33 67.15 21.25 9.69
C ASP A 33 66.02 21.51 8.65
N ALA A 34 65.13 22.45 8.99
CA ALA A 34 63.94 22.81 8.19
C ALA A 34 64.28 23.45 6.82
N GLU A 35 65.53 23.88 6.62
CA GLU A 35 66.00 24.53 5.41
C GLU A 35 66.12 23.53 4.23
N ILE A 36 66.52 22.30 4.53
CA ILE A 36 66.70 21.23 3.53
C ILE A 36 65.35 20.77 2.97
N GLY A 37 64.34 20.64 3.85
CA GLY A 37 62.96 20.34 3.44
C GLY A 37 62.38 21.40 2.51
N ARG A 38 62.59 22.68 2.84
CA ARG A 38 62.17 23.84 2.02
C ARG A 38 62.86 23.87 0.66
N GLN A 39 64.17 23.61 0.60
CA GLN A 39 64.90 23.60 -0.66
C GLN A 39 64.48 22.45 -1.59
N ILE A 40 64.18 21.27 -1.04
CA ILE A 40 63.72 20.12 -1.83
C ILE A 40 62.30 20.38 -2.37
N THR A 41 61.39 20.89 -1.53
CA THR A 41 60.02 21.22 -1.96
C THR A 41 59.97 22.39 -2.95
N ALA A 42 60.80 23.42 -2.81
CA ALA A 42 60.93 24.52 -3.78
C ALA A 42 61.46 24.04 -5.14
N LYS A 43 62.45 23.12 -5.15
CA LYS A 43 62.97 22.50 -6.39
C LYS A 43 61.94 21.63 -7.09
N ILE A 44 61.15 20.87 -6.32
CA ILE A 44 60.03 20.08 -6.85
C ILE A 44 58.98 21.01 -7.49
N LEU A 45 58.61 22.10 -6.81
CA LEU A 45 57.63 23.08 -7.32
C LEU A 45 58.11 23.73 -8.61
N HIS A 46 59.38 24.12 -8.68
CA HIS A 46 59.98 24.73 -9.89
C HIS A 46 60.03 23.76 -11.07
N LEU A 47 60.34 22.47 -10.83
CA LEU A 47 60.33 21.42 -11.85
C LEU A 47 58.92 21.10 -12.37
N ILE A 48 57.90 21.22 -11.51
CA ILE A 48 56.50 21.00 -11.87
C ILE A 48 55.94 22.18 -12.68
N GLN A 49 56.35 23.41 -12.40
CA GLN A 49 55.94 24.61 -13.14
C GLN A 49 56.58 24.71 -14.53
N THR A 50 57.73 24.06 -14.74
CA THR A 50 58.48 24.12 -16.01
C THR A 50 58.19 22.97 -16.97
N GLN A 51 57.52 21.89 -16.54
CA GLN A 51 57.10 20.78 -17.41
C GLN A 51 55.58 20.78 -17.67
N GLY A 52 55.19 20.92 -18.94
CA GLY A 52 53.81 21.03 -19.40
C GLY A 52 52.85 19.91 -18.97
N GLU A 53 51.56 20.26 -18.92
CA GLU A 53 50.43 19.59 -18.24
C GLU A 53 50.17 18.09 -18.48
N LYS A 54 50.82 17.44 -19.45
CA LYS A 54 50.48 16.06 -19.85
C LYS A 54 51.23 14.98 -19.03
N SER A 55 52.43 15.26 -18.52
CA SER A 55 53.21 14.28 -17.73
C SER A 55 52.95 14.37 -16.21
N THR A 56 52.27 15.42 -15.76
CA THR A 56 52.03 15.72 -14.34
C THR A 56 50.80 15.01 -13.77
N LYS A 57 49.93 14.44 -14.63
CA LYS A 57 48.64 13.83 -14.23
C LYS A 57 48.77 12.49 -13.49
N HIS A 58 49.87 11.75 -13.66
CA HIS A 58 50.03 10.41 -13.10
C HIS A 58 51.08 10.29 -11.97
N ILE A 59 52.02 11.23 -11.84
CA ILE A 59 53.12 11.15 -10.85
C ILE A 59 52.76 11.87 -9.53
N LEU A 60 51.81 12.80 -9.54
CA LEU A 60 51.35 13.50 -8.33
C LEU A 60 50.16 12.78 -7.69
N GLY A 61 50.46 11.63 -7.08
CA GLY A 61 49.54 10.94 -6.17
C GLY A 61 49.41 11.71 -4.85
N TYR A 62 48.17 11.83 -4.40
CA TYR A 62 47.60 12.16 -3.09
C TYR A 62 48.49 12.35 -1.84
N THR A 63 49.61 11.64 -1.77
CA THR A 63 50.60 11.68 -0.71
C THR A 63 51.36 13.02 -0.68
N MET A 64 51.72 13.58 -1.84
CA MET A 64 52.50 14.82 -1.94
C MET A 64 51.79 16.03 -1.32
N THR A 65 50.47 16.14 -1.46
CA THR A 65 49.70 17.28 -0.94
C THR A 65 49.71 17.35 0.58
N ILE A 66 49.86 16.20 1.25
CA ILE A 66 49.84 16.09 2.72
C ILE A 66 51.25 16.24 3.29
N TYR A 67 52.24 15.66 2.62
CA TYR A 67 53.66 15.89 2.92
C TYR A 67 54.14 17.32 2.59
N LEU A 68 53.42 18.08 1.74
CA LEU A 68 53.65 19.52 1.57
C LEU A 68 52.99 20.37 2.66
N LEU A 69 52.01 19.85 3.40
CA LEU A 69 51.33 20.58 4.48
C LEU A 69 51.93 20.29 5.87
N GLU A 70 52.51 19.10 6.10
CA GLU A 70 53.13 18.70 7.37
C GLU A 70 54.38 19.54 7.76
N PRO A 71 55.34 19.84 6.85
CA PRO A 71 56.54 20.61 7.17
C PRO A 71 56.31 22.12 7.39
N PHE A 72 55.21 22.67 6.86
CA PHE A 72 54.83 24.07 7.03
C PHE A 72 54.14 24.36 8.39
N TRP A 73 54.00 23.35 9.25
CA TRP A 73 53.50 23.46 10.61
C TRP A 73 54.35 24.36 11.53
N LYS A 74 55.57 24.76 11.12
CA LYS A 74 56.52 25.50 11.98
C LYS A 74 57.13 26.79 11.39
N GLY A 75 56.73 27.27 10.21
CA GLY A 75 57.34 28.47 9.61
C GLY A 75 56.44 29.19 8.61
N GLN A 76 56.65 30.51 8.50
CA GLN A 76 55.87 31.49 7.72
C GLN A 76 55.20 30.94 6.45
N TRP A 77 53.90 31.24 6.33
CA TRP A 77 53.04 30.83 5.22
C TRP A 77 53.36 31.63 3.94
N GLU A 78 53.41 30.97 2.79
CA GLU A 78 53.33 31.63 1.49
C GLU A 78 51.98 31.28 0.83
N ASN A 79 51.23 32.31 0.42
CA ASN A 79 49.94 32.22 -0.29
C ASN A 79 49.94 31.21 -1.48
N ASN A 80 51.11 30.93 -2.04
CA ASN A 80 51.31 30.05 -3.20
C ASN A 80 50.94 28.58 -2.95
N SER A 81 51.15 28.06 -1.73
CA SER A 81 50.90 26.64 -1.41
C SER A 81 49.41 26.32 -1.26
N LEU A 82 48.63 27.23 -0.67
CA LEU A 82 47.16 27.11 -0.57
C LEU A 82 46.49 27.28 -1.93
N HIS A 83 47.04 28.15 -2.78
CA HIS A 83 46.61 28.29 -4.16
C HIS A 83 46.79 26.97 -4.93
N TYR A 84 47.94 26.31 -4.77
CA TYR A 84 48.22 25.01 -5.39
C TYR A 84 47.23 23.91 -4.96
N VAL A 85 46.87 23.84 -3.67
CA VAL A 85 45.87 22.89 -3.16
C VAL A 85 44.49 23.20 -3.74
N ASN A 86 44.08 24.47 -3.78
CA ASN A 86 42.78 24.87 -4.33
C ASN A 86 42.68 24.54 -5.84
N ASP A 87 43.72 24.83 -6.61
CA ASP A 87 43.73 24.68 -8.07
C ASP A 87 43.86 23.22 -8.52
N ARG A 88 44.65 22.39 -7.82
CA ARG A 88 44.93 20.99 -8.20
C ARG A 88 44.02 19.95 -7.56
N CYS A 89 43.53 20.17 -6.33
CA CYS A 89 42.67 19.22 -5.63
C CYS A 89 41.18 19.49 -5.83
N VAL A 90 40.77 20.75 -6.07
CA VAL A 90 39.35 21.13 -5.94
C VAL A 90 38.71 21.70 -7.20
N CYS A 91 39.46 22.33 -8.11
CA CYS A 91 38.91 22.97 -9.32
C CYS A 91 38.94 22.09 -10.60
N VAL A 92 39.28 20.79 -10.50
CA VAL A 92 39.56 19.92 -11.67
C VAL A 92 38.45 18.85 -11.86
N PRO A 93 38.12 18.43 -13.11
CA PRO A 93 37.21 17.31 -13.35
C PRO A 93 37.66 16.04 -12.61
N GLY A 94 36.75 15.41 -11.84
CA GLY A 94 37.08 14.29 -10.93
C GLY A 94 37.49 14.69 -9.51
N GLY A 95 37.36 15.97 -9.14
CA GLY A 95 37.71 16.51 -7.82
C GLY A 95 37.08 15.80 -6.62
N GLY A 96 35.89 15.20 -6.76
CA GLY A 96 35.21 14.47 -5.67
C GLY A 96 36.03 13.28 -5.14
N ARG A 97 36.58 12.45 -6.04
CA ARG A 97 37.48 11.34 -5.66
C ARG A 97 38.77 11.84 -5.01
N ARG A 98 39.27 13.00 -5.47
CA ARG A 98 40.51 13.57 -4.94
C ARG A 98 40.37 14.15 -3.55
N VAL A 99 39.25 14.82 -3.29
CA VAL A 99 38.89 15.31 -1.97
C VAL A 99 38.71 14.13 -1.00
N GLY A 100 38.08 13.03 -1.45
CA GLY A 100 37.93 11.81 -0.64
C GLY A 100 39.27 11.25 -0.14
N VAL A 101 40.29 11.18 -1.00
CA VAL A 101 41.62 10.71 -0.58
C VAL A 101 42.35 11.72 0.31
N PHE A 102 42.20 13.02 0.07
CA PHE A 102 42.72 14.05 0.97
C PHE A 102 42.12 13.95 2.38
N VAL A 103 40.82 13.66 2.46
CA VAL A 103 40.10 13.42 3.73
C VAL A 103 40.60 12.15 4.42
N SER A 104 40.75 11.03 3.69
CA SER A 104 41.17 9.73 4.26
C SER A 104 42.58 9.76 4.85
N LYS A 105 43.44 10.64 4.33
CA LYS A 105 44.81 10.85 4.80
C LYS A 105 44.93 11.98 5.86
N GLY A 106 43.81 12.47 6.40
CA GLY A 106 43.81 13.41 7.55
C GLY A 106 43.87 14.90 7.20
N GLY A 107 43.81 15.27 5.91
CA GLY A 107 43.95 16.65 5.44
C GLY A 107 42.94 17.63 6.04
N THR A 108 41.71 17.18 6.34
CA THR A 108 40.71 17.99 7.06
C THR A 108 41.22 18.50 8.41
N GLY A 109 41.89 17.65 9.19
CA GLY A 109 42.40 18.02 10.51
C GLY A 109 43.48 19.10 10.42
N ILE A 110 44.35 18.99 9.41
CA ILE A 110 45.42 19.96 9.14
C ILE A 110 44.80 21.33 8.79
N LEU A 111 43.83 21.38 7.88
CA LEU A 111 43.16 22.63 7.52
C LEU A 111 42.48 23.31 8.70
N LEU A 112 41.82 22.54 9.58
CA LEU A 112 41.17 23.07 10.78
C LEU A 112 42.17 23.61 11.80
N GLN A 113 43.32 22.96 11.96
CA GLN A 113 44.39 23.45 12.81
C GLN A 113 45.06 24.71 12.25
N LEU A 114 45.23 24.79 10.92
CA LEU A 114 45.74 26.01 10.26
C LEU A 114 44.80 27.21 10.47
N VAL A 115 43.48 26.99 10.43
CA VAL A 115 42.50 28.02 10.78
C VAL A 115 42.69 28.51 12.23
N LEU A 116 42.95 27.59 13.17
CA LEU A 116 43.21 27.96 14.55
C LEU A 116 44.52 28.75 14.71
N SER A 117 45.61 28.30 14.07
CA SER A 117 46.90 28.98 14.14
C SER A 117 46.87 30.36 13.49
N GLY A 118 46.27 30.49 12.30
CA GLY A 118 46.11 31.78 11.62
C GLY A 118 45.23 32.77 12.39
N SER A 119 44.31 32.28 13.23
CA SER A 119 43.47 33.14 14.09
C SER A 119 44.19 33.71 15.31
N LYS A 120 45.37 33.18 15.66
CA LYS A 120 46.20 33.66 16.79
C LYS A 120 47.12 34.83 16.40
N GLU A 121 47.28 35.09 15.10
CA GLU A 121 47.99 36.27 14.60
C GLU A 121 47.12 37.52 14.84
N SER A 122 47.73 38.63 15.26
CA SER A 122 47.02 39.87 15.58
C SER A 122 47.54 41.04 14.74
N PRO A 123 46.78 41.55 13.74
CA PRO A 123 45.47 41.07 13.28
C PRO A 123 45.57 39.79 12.43
N PRO A 124 44.54 38.93 12.41
CA PRO A 124 44.53 37.73 11.57
C PRO A 124 44.50 38.13 10.08
N SER A 125 45.33 37.47 9.26
CA SER A 125 45.39 37.73 7.82
C SER A 125 44.06 37.38 7.12
N GLU A 126 43.32 38.39 6.66
CA GLU A 126 42.03 38.20 5.98
C GLU A 126 42.14 37.34 4.72
N GLU A 127 43.23 37.47 3.97
CA GLU A 127 43.48 36.71 2.74
C GLU A 127 43.72 35.22 3.04
N LEU A 128 44.52 34.93 4.06
CA LEU A 128 44.76 33.57 4.52
C LEU A 128 43.47 32.90 5.02
N MET A 129 42.68 33.63 5.83
CA MET A 129 41.42 33.12 6.37
C MET A 129 40.38 32.87 5.28
N LEU A 130 40.33 33.73 4.24
CA LEU A 130 39.49 33.55 3.07
C LEU A 130 39.83 32.26 2.32
N GLN A 131 41.12 32.03 2.05
CA GLN A 131 41.59 30.83 1.33
C GLN A 131 41.31 29.55 2.10
N LEU A 132 41.61 29.54 3.41
CA LEU A 132 41.37 28.38 4.28
C LEU A 132 39.89 28.03 4.39
N HIS A 133 39.01 29.02 4.60
CA HIS A 133 37.56 28.77 4.67
C HIS A 133 36.98 28.36 3.31
N SER A 134 37.53 28.86 2.19
CA SER A 134 37.13 28.42 0.85
C SER A 134 37.47 26.95 0.59
N LEU A 135 38.65 26.50 1.03
CA LEU A 135 39.05 25.10 0.96
C LEU A 135 38.16 24.22 1.86
N LEU A 136 37.94 24.63 3.10
CA LEU A 136 37.08 23.91 4.06
C LEU A 136 35.63 23.80 3.56
N ALA A 137 35.09 24.83 2.91
CA ALA A 137 33.74 24.80 2.34
C ALA A 137 33.58 23.71 1.26
N LYS A 138 34.65 23.41 0.53
CA LYS A 138 34.68 22.38 -0.53
C LYS A 138 34.99 20.99 0.02
N VAL A 139 35.88 20.88 1.00
CA VAL A 139 36.29 19.60 1.64
C VAL A 139 35.21 19.09 2.59
N GLY A 140 34.59 19.98 3.36
CA GLY A 140 33.67 19.63 4.45
C GLY A 140 32.52 18.70 4.06
N PRO A 141 31.77 18.97 2.97
CA PRO A 141 30.67 18.10 2.55
C PRO A 141 31.08 16.66 2.18
N LYS A 142 32.39 16.40 1.98
CA LYS A 142 32.94 15.08 1.62
C LYS A 142 33.56 14.35 2.81
N ASP A 143 33.59 14.95 4.01
CA ASP A 143 34.10 14.33 5.23
C ASP A 143 32.97 14.11 6.24
N ARG A 144 32.51 12.85 6.38
CA ARG A 144 31.44 12.46 7.33
C ARG A 144 31.77 12.85 8.79
N LYS A 145 33.07 12.97 9.16
CA LYS A 145 33.52 13.34 10.51
C LYS A 145 33.91 14.82 10.64
N PHE A 146 33.64 15.66 9.63
CA PHE A 146 34.04 17.07 9.59
C PHE A 146 33.61 17.85 10.83
N GLY A 147 32.33 17.75 11.20
CA GLY A 147 31.78 18.47 12.35
C GLY A 147 32.47 18.09 13.67
N VAL A 148 32.75 16.80 13.89
CA VAL A 148 33.43 16.31 15.10
C VAL A 148 34.87 16.81 15.13
N LYS A 149 35.59 16.71 14.01
CA LYS A 149 36.96 17.23 13.88
C LYS A 149 37.02 18.72 14.16
N ALA A 150 36.12 19.50 13.59
CA ALA A 150 36.10 20.96 13.79
C ALA A 150 35.90 21.35 15.25
N ARG A 151 35.05 20.60 15.98
CA ARG A 151 34.83 20.81 17.42
C ARG A 151 36.07 20.49 18.25
N LEU A 152 36.69 19.34 18.02
CA LEU A 152 37.89 18.91 18.76
C LEU A 152 39.09 19.83 18.52
N ASN A 153 39.19 20.41 17.32
CA ASN A 153 40.26 21.35 16.96
C ASN A 153 39.92 22.83 17.32
N GLY A 154 38.79 23.10 17.98
CA GLY A 154 38.42 24.46 18.41
C GLY A 154 38.05 25.44 17.27
N ALA A 155 37.92 24.95 16.04
CA ALA A 155 37.74 25.79 14.84
C ALA A 155 36.36 26.48 14.77
N LEU A 156 35.33 25.95 15.45
CA LEU A 156 33.97 26.52 15.45
C LEU A 156 33.96 27.98 15.90
N ASN A 157 34.60 28.28 17.03
CA ASN A 157 34.60 29.62 17.61
C ASN A 157 35.40 30.61 16.75
N VAL A 158 36.45 30.14 16.09
CA VAL A 158 37.26 30.95 15.17
C VAL A 158 36.41 31.44 14.00
N THR A 159 35.70 30.54 13.32
CA THR A 159 34.81 30.91 12.20
C THR A 159 33.68 31.84 12.65
N VAL A 160 33.11 31.61 13.84
CA VAL A 160 32.05 32.48 14.40
C VAL A 160 32.58 33.89 14.71
N ASN A 161 33.75 34.01 15.33
CA ASN A 161 34.35 35.31 15.65
C ASN A 161 34.72 36.09 14.38
N LEU A 162 35.25 35.40 13.37
CA LEU A 162 35.57 35.99 12.08
C LEU A 162 34.33 36.59 11.40
N LEU A 163 33.20 35.89 11.44
CA LEU A 163 31.91 36.39 10.94
C LEU A 163 31.41 37.60 11.72
N LYS A 164 31.52 37.59 13.06
CA LYS A 164 31.09 38.71 13.92
C LYS A 164 31.87 40.00 13.64
N GLN A 165 33.16 39.88 13.35
CA GLN A 165 34.05 41.02 13.10
C GLN A 165 33.94 41.58 11.68
N ASN A 166 33.51 40.76 10.70
CA ASN A 166 33.60 41.08 9.27
C ASN A 166 32.23 41.12 8.54
N LEU A 167 31.19 41.63 9.20
CA LEU A 167 29.82 41.69 8.66
C LEU A 167 29.66 42.48 7.34
N GLN A 168 30.60 43.36 7.00
CA GLN A 168 30.57 44.15 5.77
C GLN A 168 31.44 43.54 4.65
N ASN A 169 32.29 42.54 4.95
CA ASN A 169 33.20 41.93 3.97
C ASN A 169 32.54 40.71 3.30
N HIS A 170 31.72 40.96 2.27
CA HIS A 170 30.97 39.91 1.57
C HIS A 170 31.83 38.78 0.99
N LYS A 171 33.10 39.03 0.62
CA LYS A 171 34.00 38.00 0.08
C LYS A 171 34.36 36.96 1.13
N LEU A 172 34.59 37.38 2.37
CA LEU A 172 34.94 36.52 3.49
C LEU A 172 33.72 35.81 4.11
N LEU A 173 32.57 36.48 4.14
CA LEU A 173 31.34 35.93 4.71
C LEU A 173 30.87 34.65 4.01
N LEU A 174 30.94 34.61 2.67
CA LEU A 174 30.39 33.50 1.89
C LEU A 174 31.07 32.14 2.22
N PRO A 175 32.40 32.00 2.16
CA PRO A 175 33.06 30.76 2.57
C PRO A 175 32.84 30.40 4.05
N CYS A 176 32.81 31.39 4.93
CA CYS A 176 32.56 31.16 6.36
C CYS A 176 31.16 30.58 6.62
N LEU A 177 30.14 31.09 5.93
CA LEU A 177 28.76 30.57 6.01
C LEU A 177 28.65 29.15 5.45
N GLN A 178 29.35 28.85 4.35
CA GLN A 178 29.41 27.50 3.79
C GLN A 178 30.02 26.51 4.77
N VAL A 179 31.13 26.88 5.43
CA VAL A 179 31.75 26.06 6.48
C VAL A 179 30.82 25.89 7.69
N LEU A 180 30.19 26.97 8.17
CA LEU A 180 29.20 26.90 9.26
C LEU A 180 28.03 25.96 8.93
N ARG A 181 27.56 25.93 7.68
CA ARG A 181 26.50 25.01 7.25
C ARG A 181 26.91 23.56 7.50
N VAL A 182 28.12 23.19 7.09
CA VAL A 182 28.65 21.83 7.28
C VAL A 182 28.92 21.53 8.76
N TYR A 183 29.39 22.51 9.55
CA TYR A 183 29.49 22.34 11.01
C TYR A 183 28.14 22.02 11.63
N SER A 184 27.09 22.69 11.16
CA SER A 184 25.71 22.56 11.68
C SER A 184 25.01 21.27 11.26
N SER A 185 25.55 20.53 10.28
CA SER A 185 25.06 19.19 9.95
C SER A 185 25.20 18.21 11.13
N ASN A 186 26.08 18.48 12.10
CA ASN A 186 26.15 17.76 13.36
C ASN A 186 25.25 18.43 14.42
N SER A 187 24.30 17.68 14.99
CA SER A 187 23.31 18.20 15.94
C SER A 187 23.93 18.87 17.18
N VAL A 188 25.01 18.31 17.74
CA VAL A 188 25.69 18.87 18.91
C VAL A 188 26.37 20.20 18.59
N ASN A 189 26.99 20.29 17.41
CA ASN A 189 27.58 21.54 16.94
C ASN A 189 26.53 22.60 16.67
N ALA A 190 25.40 22.24 16.05
CA ALA A 190 24.30 23.16 15.83
C ALA A 190 23.81 23.77 17.15
N VAL A 191 23.61 22.94 18.19
CA VAL A 191 23.21 23.41 19.54
C VAL A 191 24.26 24.37 20.12
N SER A 192 25.55 24.03 20.01
CA SER A 192 26.66 24.85 20.51
C SER A 192 26.75 26.21 19.80
N LEU A 193 26.67 26.22 18.46
CA LEU A 193 26.66 27.44 17.65
C LEU A 193 25.45 28.32 17.98
N GLY A 194 24.28 27.72 18.22
CA GLY A 194 23.09 28.44 18.69
C GLY A 194 23.31 29.14 20.04
N LYS A 195 23.98 28.48 21.00
CA LYS A 195 24.35 29.11 22.29
C LYS A 195 25.33 30.28 22.12
N ASN A 196 26.22 30.20 21.13
CA ASN A 196 27.24 31.23 20.86
C ASN A 196 26.74 32.45 20.06
N GLY A 197 25.44 32.57 19.87
CA GLY A 197 24.82 33.74 19.24
C GLY A 197 24.79 33.70 17.71
N VAL A 198 24.96 32.51 17.09
CA VAL A 198 25.01 32.38 15.63
C VAL A 198 23.64 32.55 14.98
N LEU A 199 22.55 32.17 15.66
CA LEU A 199 21.19 32.36 15.12
C LEU A 199 20.88 33.85 14.90
N GLU A 200 21.19 34.69 15.88
CA GLU A 200 20.98 36.14 15.86
C GLU A 200 21.88 36.79 14.81
N LEU A 201 23.09 36.27 14.67
CA LEU A 201 24.02 36.69 13.62
C LEU A 201 23.45 36.37 12.22
N MET A 202 22.81 35.21 12.02
CA MET A 202 22.15 34.89 10.75
C MET A 202 21.02 35.88 10.44
N PHE A 203 20.17 36.20 11.41
CA PHE A 203 19.11 37.20 11.21
C PHE A 203 19.66 38.62 10.98
N LYS A 204 20.83 38.97 11.51
CA LYS A 204 21.54 40.22 11.18
C LYS A 204 22.11 40.24 9.76
N ILE A 205 22.55 39.10 9.24
CA ILE A 205 23.08 38.98 7.86
C ILE A 205 21.93 38.94 6.84
N ILE A 206 20.83 38.25 7.18
CA ILE A 206 19.64 38.13 6.33
C ILE A 206 18.79 39.40 6.37
N GLY A 207 18.75 40.09 7.51
CA GLY A 207 17.93 41.27 7.79
C GLY A 207 18.11 42.48 6.87
N PRO A 208 19.32 42.87 6.41
CA PRO A 208 19.47 43.87 5.36
C PRO A 208 19.07 43.26 4.01
N TYR A 209 17.75 43.22 3.78
CA TYR A 209 17.16 42.80 2.52
C TYR A 209 17.85 43.52 1.34
N SER A 210 18.53 42.78 0.47
CA SER A 210 19.27 43.38 -0.64
C SER A 210 19.23 42.52 -1.89
N LYS A 211 18.76 43.11 -3.00
CA LYS A 211 18.81 42.52 -4.34
C LYS A 211 20.23 42.49 -4.93
N LYS A 212 21.23 43.07 -4.24
CA LYS A 212 22.61 43.18 -4.75
C LYS A 212 23.49 41.95 -4.49
N ASN A 213 23.19 41.13 -3.48
CA ASN A 213 24.03 39.98 -3.09
C ASN A 213 23.20 38.71 -2.81
N THR A 214 22.48 38.23 -3.82
CA THR A 214 21.53 37.12 -3.71
C THR A 214 22.19 35.76 -3.45
N SER A 215 23.45 35.58 -3.87
CA SER A 215 24.22 34.35 -3.59
C SER A 215 24.57 34.21 -2.12
N LEU A 216 24.98 35.31 -1.47
CA LEU A 216 25.23 35.36 -0.03
C LEU A 216 23.94 35.05 0.74
N LEU A 217 22.83 35.70 0.39
CA LEU A 217 21.53 35.50 1.05
C LEU A 217 21.06 34.04 0.95
N LYS A 218 21.17 33.41 -0.22
CA LYS A 218 20.84 32.00 -0.42
C LYS A 218 21.64 31.12 0.55
N VAL A 219 22.95 31.31 0.61
CA VAL A 219 23.82 30.50 1.49
C VAL A 219 23.52 30.78 2.95
N SER A 220 23.25 32.03 3.34
CA SER A 220 22.82 32.36 4.71
C SER A 220 21.54 31.64 5.12
N LEU A 221 20.55 31.54 4.23
CA LEU A 221 19.32 30.80 4.49
C LEU A 221 19.55 29.29 4.57
N ASP A 222 20.39 28.71 3.70
CA ASP A 222 20.77 27.30 3.78
C ASP A 222 21.49 26.98 5.11
N THR A 223 22.39 27.87 5.55
CA THR A 223 23.09 27.76 6.83
C THR A 223 22.14 27.89 8.02
N LEU A 224 21.21 28.85 7.97
CA LEU A 224 20.16 29.00 8.98
C LEU A 224 19.26 27.76 9.04
N GLY A 225 18.85 27.22 7.88
CA GLY A 225 18.09 25.98 7.79
C GLY A 225 18.81 24.81 8.46
N ALA A 226 20.11 24.63 8.20
CA ALA A 226 20.92 23.60 8.86
C ALA A 226 20.99 23.76 10.39
N LEU A 227 21.10 25.00 10.89
CA LEU A 227 21.08 25.27 12.34
C LEU A 227 19.71 24.96 12.98
N LEU A 228 18.62 25.24 12.25
CA LEU A 228 17.25 25.06 12.72
C LEU A 228 16.79 23.60 12.72
N LYS A 229 17.52 22.67 12.08
CA LYS A 229 17.26 21.22 12.23
C LYS A 229 17.34 20.75 13.69
N SER A 230 18.09 21.45 14.54
CA SER A 230 18.12 21.19 15.98
C SER A 230 16.86 21.74 16.67
N LYS A 231 16.11 20.86 17.35
CA LYS A 231 14.93 21.23 18.17
C LYS A 231 15.22 22.37 19.15
N THR A 232 16.40 22.40 19.78
CA THR A 232 16.79 23.48 20.71
C THR A 232 16.97 24.83 20.02
N ASN A 233 17.49 24.84 18.79
CA ASN A 233 17.66 26.08 18.02
C ASN A 233 16.35 26.56 17.41
N ALA A 234 15.50 25.63 16.94
CA ALA A 234 14.13 25.95 16.54
C ALA A 234 13.37 26.64 17.68
N ARG A 235 13.46 26.10 18.91
CA ARG A 235 12.89 26.73 20.12
C ARG A 235 13.43 28.15 20.35
N ARG A 236 14.75 28.34 20.28
CA ARG A 236 15.36 29.69 20.41
C ARG A 236 14.86 30.67 19.35
N ALA A 237 14.65 30.21 18.12
CA ALA A 237 14.12 31.05 17.05
C ALA A 237 12.67 31.47 17.31
N VAL A 238 11.86 30.56 17.86
CA VAL A 238 10.49 30.84 18.32
C VAL A 238 10.49 31.86 19.45
N ASP A 239 11.30 31.63 20.49
CA ASP A 239 11.35 32.51 21.69
C ASP A 239 11.80 33.94 21.36
N ARG A 240 12.53 34.13 20.24
CA ARG A 240 12.99 35.43 19.73
C ARG A 240 12.08 36.04 18.66
N ALA A 241 10.88 35.49 18.46
CA ALA A 241 9.90 35.96 17.48
C ALA A 241 10.45 36.03 16.03
N HIS A 242 11.28 35.06 15.65
CA HIS A 242 11.85 35.02 14.29
C HIS A 242 10.91 34.43 13.22
N VAL A 243 9.83 33.75 13.62
CA VAL A 243 8.85 33.17 12.68
C VAL A 243 8.12 34.24 11.87
N PRO A 244 7.54 35.31 12.47
CA PRO A 244 6.98 36.42 11.71
C PRO A 244 7.97 37.09 10.76
N VAL A 245 9.25 37.21 11.17
CA VAL A 245 10.30 37.80 10.33
C VAL A 245 10.50 36.95 9.08
N LEU A 246 10.64 35.63 9.21
CA LEU A 246 10.79 34.71 8.08
C LEU A 246 9.59 34.77 7.11
N LEU A 247 8.37 34.83 7.64
CA LEU A 247 7.16 34.99 6.82
C LEU A 247 7.16 36.31 6.05
N TYR A 248 7.56 37.41 6.69
CA TYR A 248 7.72 38.71 6.02
C TYR A 248 8.77 38.64 4.90
N ILE A 249 9.94 38.02 5.14
CA ILE A 249 10.98 37.83 4.11
C ILE A 249 10.40 37.08 2.92
N TYR A 250 9.66 36.00 3.19
CA TYR A 250 9.08 35.16 2.17
C TYR A 250 8.06 35.92 1.30
N GLN A 251 7.15 36.67 1.93
CA GLN A 251 6.16 37.48 1.23
C GLN A 251 6.79 38.60 0.40
N ASP A 252 7.79 39.29 0.94
CA ASP A 252 8.48 40.36 0.23
C ASP A 252 9.18 39.82 -1.03
N TRP A 253 9.87 38.67 -0.91
CA TRP A 253 10.47 38.01 -2.07
C TRP A 253 9.42 37.53 -3.06
N HIS A 254 8.27 37.03 -2.60
CA HIS A 254 7.18 36.59 -3.46
C HIS A 254 6.64 37.77 -4.30
N ARG A 255 6.36 38.92 -3.69
CA ARG A 255 5.88 40.14 -4.37
C ARG A 255 6.88 40.74 -5.36
N ASN A 256 8.17 40.63 -5.06
CA ASN A 256 9.23 41.28 -5.83
C ASN A 256 9.91 40.39 -6.89
N ASP A 257 9.87 39.06 -6.76
CA ASP A 257 10.49 38.09 -7.69
C ASP A 257 9.52 37.64 -8.80
N THR A 258 8.97 38.63 -9.53
CA THR A 258 7.96 38.40 -10.59
C THR A 258 8.48 37.59 -11.78
N ARG A 259 9.81 37.49 -11.95
CA ARG A 259 10.46 36.64 -12.98
C ARG A 259 10.98 35.31 -12.42
N HIS A 260 10.73 35.02 -11.15
CA HIS A 260 11.13 33.80 -10.44
C HIS A 260 12.62 33.45 -10.50
N ARG A 261 13.49 34.46 -10.72
CA ARG A 261 14.95 34.28 -10.82
C ARG A 261 15.58 33.93 -9.47
N HIS A 262 14.86 34.19 -8.40
CA HIS A 262 15.31 34.02 -7.03
C HIS A 262 14.47 33.00 -6.25
N MET A 263 13.83 32.06 -6.95
CA MET A 263 13.06 30.95 -6.36
C MET A 263 13.81 30.21 -5.23
N LEU A 264 15.13 30.01 -5.37
CA LEU A 264 15.93 29.31 -4.37
C LEU A 264 16.02 30.07 -3.03
N ILE A 265 15.89 31.40 -3.03
CA ILE A 265 15.83 32.19 -1.80
C ILE A 265 14.50 31.92 -1.09
N ARG A 266 13.38 31.96 -1.83
CA ARG A 266 12.05 31.58 -1.30
C ARG A 266 12.05 30.15 -0.74
N LYS A 267 12.66 29.20 -1.46
CA LYS A 267 12.84 27.81 -1.00
C LYS A 267 13.66 27.74 0.29
N GLY A 268 14.75 28.52 0.40
CA GLY A 268 15.57 28.60 1.62
C GLY A 268 14.80 29.12 2.83
N VAL A 269 13.93 30.13 2.65
CA VAL A 269 13.05 30.63 3.72
C VAL A 269 12.02 29.57 4.15
N LEU A 270 11.36 28.92 3.20
CA LEU A 270 10.44 27.80 3.48
C LEU A 270 11.16 26.64 4.19
N GLY A 271 12.40 26.33 3.81
CA GLY A 271 13.21 25.32 4.51
C GLY A 271 13.48 25.66 5.97
N CYS A 272 13.68 26.95 6.29
CA CYS A 272 13.80 27.41 7.68
C CYS A 272 12.47 27.25 8.45
N LEU A 273 11.34 27.64 7.84
CA LEU A 273 10.01 27.50 8.42
C LEU A 273 9.66 26.02 8.65
N LYS A 274 9.91 25.14 7.66
CA LYS A 274 9.75 23.68 7.76
C LYS A 274 10.44 23.13 9.01
N ASN A 275 11.71 23.46 9.20
CA ASN A 275 12.48 22.98 10.35
C ASN A 275 11.96 23.53 11.69
N ILE A 276 11.49 24.79 11.74
CA ILE A 276 10.88 25.36 12.95
C ILE A 276 9.56 24.66 13.29
N THR A 277 8.75 24.34 12.28
CA THR A 277 7.44 23.68 12.46
C THR A 277 7.52 22.20 12.84
N ASN A 278 8.73 21.63 12.92
CA ASN A 278 8.93 20.29 13.48
C ASN A 278 8.71 20.22 15.00
N ILE A 279 8.62 21.35 15.71
CA ILE A 279 8.29 21.40 17.14
C ILE A 279 6.91 22.03 17.36
N LYS A 280 6.15 21.54 18.36
CA LYS A 280 4.79 22.04 18.72
C LYS A 280 4.74 23.56 18.89
N LEU A 281 5.73 24.14 19.58
CA LEU A 281 5.83 25.58 19.81
C LEU A 281 6.11 26.38 18.53
N GLY A 282 6.81 25.77 17.57
CA GLY A 282 7.05 26.37 16.26
C GLY A 282 5.82 26.35 15.37
N ARG A 283 5.03 25.26 15.39
CA ARG A 283 3.72 25.19 14.72
C ARG A 283 2.78 26.27 15.26
N LYS A 284 2.67 26.39 16.60
CA LYS A 284 1.86 27.43 17.24
C LYS A 284 2.31 28.84 16.82
N ALA A 285 3.60 29.15 16.90
CA ALA A 285 4.13 30.45 16.51
C ALA A 285 3.94 30.76 15.00
N PHE A 286 3.92 29.74 14.15
CA PHE A 286 3.61 29.88 12.72
C PHE A 286 2.13 30.22 12.49
N ILE A 287 1.21 29.53 13.19
CA ILE A 287 -0.23 29.81 13.11
C ILE A 287 -0.55 31.20 13.66
N ASP A 288 -0.01 31.56 14.83
CA ASP A 288 -0.21 32.87 15.47
C ASP A 288 0.30 34.03 14.60
N ALA A 289 1.28 33.77 13.72
CA ALA A 289 1.84 34.73 12.77
C ALA A 289 1.10 34.76 11.41
N ASP A 290 -0.10 34.21 11.33
CA ASP A 290 -0.92 34.08 10.11
C ASP A 290 -0.24 33.25 8.99
N GLY A 291 0.69 32.36 9.36
CA GLY A 291 1.49 31.59 8.42
C GLY A 291 0.66 30.73 7.47
N MET A 292 -0.46 30.17 7.94
CA MET A 292 -1.38 29.35 7.13
C MET A 292 -1.93 30.16 5.94
N ARG A 293 -2.50 31.34 6.20
CA ARG A 293 -3.07 32.21 5.16
C ARG A 293 -1.99 32.73 4.20
N ILE A 294 -0.83 33.10 4.74
CA ILE A 294 0.30 33.59 3.94
C ILE A 294 0.77 32.52 2.94
N LEU A 295 1.00 31.30 3.41
CA LEU A 295 1.45 30.20 2.54
C LEU A 295 0.35 29.75 1.58
N TYR A 296 -0.92 29.76 1.99
CA TYR A 296 -2.05 29.44 1.14
C TYR A 296 -2.17 30.42 -0.05
N ASN A 297 -2.19 31.73 0.21
CA ASN A 297 -2.32 32.77 -0.82
C ASN A 297 -1.13 32.74 -1.80
N THR A 298 0.09 32.66 -1.29
CA THR A 298 1.29 32.63 -2.14
C THR A 298 1.40 31.34 -2.96
N SER A 299 0.94 30.21 -2.42
CA SER A 299 0.94 28.94 -3.16
C SER A 299 -0.13 28.92 -4.24
N THR A 300 -1.33 29.43 -3.96
CA THR A 300 -2.44 29.52 -4.94
C THR A 300 -2.07 30.43 -6.11
N GLU A 301 -1.40 31.56 -5.86
CA GLU A 301 -0.83 32.43 -6.92
C GLU A 301 0.22 31.71 -7.79
N CYS A 302 0.93 30.70 -7.24
CA CYS A 302 1.96 29.94 -7.96
C CYS A 302 1.43 28.70 -8.70
N LEU A 303 0.22 28.22 -8.41
CA LEU A 303 -0.33 26.95 -8.95
C LEU A 303 -0.22 26.81 -10.47
N PRO A 304 -0.42 27.85 -11.31
CA PRO A 304 -0.32 27.71 -12.77
C PRO A 304 1.10 27.45 -13.29
N VAL A 305 2.14 27.65 -12.46
CA VAL A 305 3.55 27.67 -12.90
C VAL A 305 4.32 26.46 -12.36
N ARG A 306 4.42 25.39 -13.16
CA ARG A 306 5.08 24.11 -12.77
C ARG A 306 6.52 24.26 -12.27
N THR A 307 7.27 25.25 -12.75
CA THR A 307 8.66 25.47 -12.27
C THR A 307 8.71 25.86 -10.79
N LEU A 308 7.58 26.26 -10.19
CA LEU A 308 7.44 26.63 -8.78
C LEU A 308 6.91 25.51 -7.88
N ASP A 309 6.64 24.32 -8.42
CA ASP A 309 6.18 23.16 -7.65
C ASP A 309 7.00 22.88 -6.38
N PRO A 310 8.35 23.01 -6.38
CA PRO A 310 9.13 22.82 -5.15
C PRO A 310 8.75 23.78 -4.01
N LEU A 311 8.31 25.00 -4.31
CA LEU A 311 7.83 25.96 -3.32
C LEU A 311 6.45 25.56 -2.80
N ILE A 312 5.56 25.14 -3.70
CA ILE A 312 4.19 24.75 -3.38
C ILE A 312 4.20 23.48 -2.52
N ASN A 313 5.01 22.47 -2.87
CA ASN A 313 5.14 21.23 -2.11
C ASN A 313 5.67 21.49 -0.70
N THR A 314 6.72 22.31 -0.56
CA THR A 314 7.25 22.68 0.76
C THR A 314 6.21 23.45 1.58
N SER A 315 5.45 24.35 0.95
CA SER A 315 4.41 25.14 1.63
C SER A 315 3.23 24.28 2.07
N SER A 316 2.75 23.39 1.20
CA SER A 316 1.71 22.39 1.49
C SER A 316 2.13 21.52 2.67
N LEU A 317 3.37 21.05 2.68
CA LEU A 317 3.92 20.26 3.78
C LEU A 317 3.90 21.01 5.12
N ILE A 318 4.35 22.27 5.13
CA ILE A 318 4.32 23.12 6.33
C ILE A 318 2.88 23.32 6.81
N MET A 319 1.96 23.63 5.89
CA MET A 319 0.55 23.87 6.22
C MET A 319 -0.13 22.60 6.76
N ARG A 320 0.10 21.43 6.16
CA ARG A 320 -0.40 20.13 6.67
C ARG A 320 0.14 19.84 8.06
N LYS A 321 1.45 20.05 8.27
CA LYS A 321 2.10 19.85 9.57
C LYS A 321 1.54 20.78 10.65
N CYS A 322 1.14 22.01 10.27
CA CYS A 322 0.55 22.98 11.18
C CYS A 322 -0.98 22.93 11.22
N PHE A 323 -1.62 22.04 10.47
CA PHE A 323 -3.06 21.89 10.49
C PHE A 323 -3.50 21.30 11.84
N PRO A 324 -4.57 21.81 12.48
CA PRO A 324 -5.05 21.27 13.75
C PRO A 324 -5.42 19.79 13.64
N LYS A 325 -4.82 18.95 14.49
CA LYS A 325 -5.19 17.53 14.60
C LYS A 325 -6.57 17.43 15.27
N ASN A 326 -7.51 16.77 14.61
CA ASN A 326 -8.89 16.59 15.10
C ASN A 326 -9.17 15.11 15.41
N ARG A 327 -10.21 14.86 16.21
CA ARG A 327 -10.80 13.52 16.35
C ARG A 327 -11.85 13.30 15.28
N LEU A 328 -12.15 12.04 14.98
CA LEU A 328 -13.30 11.72 14.14
C LEU A 328 -14.59 12.27 14.78
N PRO A 329 -15.58 12.73 13.98
CA PRO A 329 -16.85 13.29 14.48
C PRO A 329 -17.82 12.19 14.98
N LEU A 330 -17.31 11.29 15.81
CA LEU A 330 -18.00 10.13 16.37
C LEU A 330 -17.97 10.17 17.91
N PRO A 331 -19.01 9.66 18.58
CA PRO A 331 -19.00 9.51 20.04
C PRO A 331 -18.00 8.44 20.51
N THR A 332 -17.79 7.40 19.70
CA THR A 332 -16.82 6.31 19.92
C THR A 332 -16.35 5.77 18.57
N ILE A 333 -15.11 5.28 18.53
CA ILE A 333 -14.52 4.57 17.39
C ILE A 333 -14.99 3.11 17.26
N LYS A 334 -15.67 2.57 18.28
CA LYS A 334 -16.26 1.23 18.24
C LYS A 334 -17.41 1.18 17.24
N SER A 335 -17.67 0.01 16.67
CA SER A 335 -18.81 -0.22 15.79
C SER A 335 -20.12 0.17 16.50
N VAL A 336 -21.05 0.78 15.77
CA VAL A 336 -22.41 1.06 16.27
C VAL A 336 -23.12 -0.24 16.65
N PHE A 337 -22.86 -1.32 15.91
CA PHE A 337 -23.42 -2.63 16.16
C PHE A 337 -22.50 -3.46 17.04
N HIS A 338 -23.11 -4.15 17.99
CA HIS A 338 -22.44 -5.04 18.93
C HIS A 338 -23.13 -6.40 18.92
N HIS A 339 -22.35 -7.48 18.94
CA HIS A 339 -22.86 -8.83 19.04
C HIS A 339 -22.31 -9.49 20.31
N GLN A 340 -23.19 -9.99 21.17
CA GLN A 340 -22.79 -10.60 22.42
C GLN A 340 -22.14 -11.97 22.16
N LEU A 341 -20.87 -12.11 22.55
CA LEU A 341 -20.13 -13.38 22.39
C LEU A 341 -20.52 -14.41 23.46
N PRO A 342 -20.52 -15.72 23.13
CA PRO A 342 -20.73 -16.80 24.10
C PRO A 342 -19.71 -16.78 25.25
N HIS A 343 -18.45 -16.49 24.92
CA HIS A 343 -17.38 -16.22 25.87
C HIS A 343 -16.40 -15.23 25.24
N VAL A 344 -15.78 -14.38 26.07
CA VAL A 344 -14.76 -13.43 25.60
C VAL A 344 -13.42 -14.16 25.51
N PRO A 345 -12.66 -14.01 24.41
CA PRO A 345 -11.31 -14.56 24.31
C PRO A 345 -10.42 -14.11 25.49
N ALA A 346 -9.48 -14.96 25.91
CA ALA A 346 -8.62 -14.68 27.06
C ALA A 346 -7.58 -13.55 26.80
N GLY A 347 -7.32 -13.22 25.54
CA GLY A 347 -6.37 -12.21 25.10
C GLY A 347 -6.65 -11.73 23.68
N GLY A 348 -5.81 -10.83 23.17
CA GLY A 348 -5.95 -10.25 21.82
C GLY A 348 -6.83 -8.99 21.76
N PRO A 349 -6.97 -8.39 20.56
CA PRO A 349 -7.64 -7.09 20.38
C PRO A 349 -9.10 -7.08 20.86
N VAL A 350 -9.83 -8.17 20.64
CA VAL A 350 -11.23 -8.30 21.09
C VAL A 350 -11.33 -8.30 22.61
N ALA A 351 -10.47 -9.04 23.31
CA ALA A 351 -10.45 -9.06 24.77
C ALA A 351 -10.12 -7.67 25.34
N GLN A 352 -9.19 -6.95 24.72
CA GLN A 352 -8.86 -5.57 25.11
C GLN A 352 -10.07 -4.64 24.93
N LEU A 353 -10.80 -4.76 23.81
CA LEU A 353 -11.99 -3.96 23.52
C LEU A 353 -13.12 -4.20 24.53
N TYR A 354 -13.35 -5.46 24.92
CA TYR A 354 -14.36 -5.84 25.91
C TYR A 354 -14.02 -5.40 27.34
N ASN A 355 -12.73 -5.34 27.68
CA ASN A 355 -12.26 -4.92 29.01
C ASN A 355 -12.15 -3.40 29.18
N GLN A 356 -12.35 -2.61 28.11
CA GLN A 356 -12.28 -1.15 28.18
C GLN A 356 -13.53 -0.55 28.87
N PRO A 357 -13.36 0.40 29.82
CA PRO A 357 -14.47 1.10 30.42
C PRO A 357 -15.27 1.90 29.39
N LEU A 358 -16.61 1.91 29.53
CA LEU A 358 -17.49 2.73 28.71
C LEU A 358 -17.11 4.21 28.81
N GLY A 359 -16.72 4.84 27.69
CA GLY A 359 -16.45 6.27 27.58
C GLY A 359 -14.98 6.70 27.49
N VAL A 360 -14.02 5.78 27.40
CA VAL A 360 -12.57 6.09 27.30
C VAL A 360 -12.00 5.65 25.95
N ASP A 361 -12.65 5.99 24.84
CA ASP A 361 -12.33 5.36 23.54
C ASP A 361 -11.37 6.17 22.64
N ASP A 362 -11.06 7.44 22.93
CA ASP A 362 -10.20 8.21 22.01
C ASP A 362 -9.46 9.41 22.63
N VAL A 363 -8.84 9.27 23.82
CA VAL A 363 -8.04 10.39 24.36
C VAL A 363 -6.79 10.59 23.49
N VAL A 364 -6.80 11.61 22.65
CA VAL A 364 -5.61 12.07 21.90
C VAL A 364 -4.52 12.39 22.92
N ASP A 365 -3.40 11.65 22.86
CA ASP A 365 -2.24 11.90 23.70
C ASP A 365 -1.56 13.18 23.21
N GLU A 366 -1.88 14.31 23.86
CA GLU A 366 -1.31 15.63 23.54
C GLU A 366 0.21 15.72 23.76
N SER A 367 0.81 14.71 24.40
CA SER A 367 2.25 14.62 24.65
C SER A 367 3.08 14.13 23.44
N ASP A 368 2.40 13.60 22.41
CA ASP A 368 2.96 12.75 21.35
C ASP A 368 3.54 13.52 20.14
N ASP A 369 3.37 14.84 20.13
CA ASP A 369 3.60 15.71 18.97
C ASP A 369 5.08 16.04 18.68
N ASN A 370 6.01 15.37 19.37
CA ASN A 370 7.46 15.59 19.28
C ASN A 370 8.24 14.44 18.64
N ASP A 371 7.63 13.28 18.40
CA ASP A 371 8.33 12.06 17.98
C ASP A 371 8.00 11.61 16.53
N ASP A 372 7.47 12.51 15.69
CA ASP A 372 7.17 12.29 14.25
C ASP A 372 8.42 12.05 13.35
N VAL A 373 9.45 11.34 13.82
CA VAL A 373 10.53 10.83 12.96
C VAL A 373 10.51 9.30 13.05
N GLU A 374 9.47 8.69 12.49
CA GLU A 374 9.45 7.25 12.27
C GLU A 374 9.97 6.93 10.87
N THR A 375 10.98 6.07 10.84
CA THR A 375 11.44 5.31 9.68
C THR A 375 10.33 4.34 9.27
N GLU A 376 9.67 4.60 8.15
CA GLU A 376 8.74 3.67 7.53
C GLU A 376 9.50 2.40 7.11
N ASN A 377 9.23 1.28 7.76
CA ASN A 377 9.42 -0.05 7.17
C ASN A 377 8.09 -0.41 6.49
N ASP A 378 8.10 -0.46 5.17
CA ASP A 378 6.93 -0.79 4.34
C ASP A 378 6.53 -2.27 4.41
N THR A 379 6.04 -2.71 5.57
CA THR A 379 5.38 -4.02 5.73
C THR A 379 4.06 -3.93 6.50
N GLU A 380 3.24 -2.90 6.22
CA GLU A 380 1.93 -2.73 6.86
C GLU A 380 0.81 -3.70 6.43
N ASN A 381 1.13 -4.82 5.75
CA ASN A 381 0.21 -5.96 5.65
C ASN A 381 0.56 -7.10 6.64
N GLU A 382 1.50 -6.85 7.57
CA GLU A 382 1.96 -7.83 8.57
C GLU A 382 2.09 -7.28 10.00
N GLU A 383 1.73 -6.03 10.26
CA GLU A 383 2.13 -5.35 11.51
C GLU A 383 1.17 -5.46 12.71
N GLU A 384 0.05 -6.20 12.64
CA GLU A 384 -0.90 -6.26 13.77
C GLU A 384 -0.58 -7.31 14.86
N ASP A 385 0.46 -8.16 14.73
CA ASP A 385 0.68 -9.28 15.67
C ASP A 385 2.05 -9.26 16.40
N LYS A 386 2.64 -8.08 16.65
CA LYS A 386 3.87 -7.95 17.47
C LYS A 386 3.59 -7.91 18.98
N ASP A 387 2.81 -8.85 19.51
CA ASP A 387 2.73 -9.02 20.96
C ASP A 387 2.71 -10.50 21.37
N HIS A 388 3.88 -11.15 21.29
CA HIS A 388 4.29 -12.24 22.16
C HIS A 388 5.82 -12.41 22.10
N HIS A 389 6.54 -11.74 23.01
CA HIS A 389 7.94 -12.05 23.28
C HIS A 389 8.05 -13.41 24.00
N ALA A 390 8.13 -14.48 23.23
CA ALA A 390 8.69 -15.76 23.66
C ALA A 390 9.88 -16.13 22.76
N ARG A 391 10.97 -16.53 23.42
CA ARG A 391 12.33 -16.76 22.90
C ARG A 391 12.36 -17.74 21.71
N ASN A 392 13.15 -17.40 20.67
CA ASN A 392 13.69 -18.29 19.62
C ASN A 392 12.75 -19.39 19.08
N ASP A 393 11.57 -19.01 18.61
CA ASP A 393 10.54 -19.96 18.15
C ASP A 393 10.07 -19.69 16.71
N ASP A 394 10.95 -19.20 15.84
CA ASP A 394 10.59 -18.69 14.51
C ASP A 394 10.49 -19.79 13.44
N ILE A 395 9.31 -19.89 12.80
CA ILE A 395 9.02 -20.83 11.71
C ILE A 395 9.91 -20.59 10.47
N GLU A 396 10.38 -19.36 10.27
CA GLU A 396 11.26 -19.00 9.14
C GLU A 396 12.68 -19.54 9.30
N THR A 397 13.07 -19.89 10.53
CA THR A 397 14.41 -20.38 10.88
C THR A 397 14.46 -21.85 11.28
N ASP A 398 13.32 -22.45 11.64
CA ASP A 398 13.23 -23.86 12.06
C ASP A 398 12.57 -24.74 10.98
N ILE A 399 13.40 -25.41 10.19
CA ILE A 399 12.98 -26.36 9.14
C ILE A 399 12.04 -27.45 9.70
N ASN A 400 12.18 -27.83 10.97
CA ASN A 400 11.32 -28.86 11.58
C ASN A 400 9.88 -28.35 11.81
N LYS A 401 9.68 -27.04 11.94
CA LYS A 401 8.34 -26.43 12.05
C LYS A 401 7.63 -26.28 10.71
N LEU A 402 8.39 -26.21 9.62
CA LEU A 402 7.83 -26.15 8.27
C LEU A 402 7.44 -27.53 7.73
N ARG A 403 8.02 -28.62 8.25
CA ARG A 403 7.67 -29.99 7.81
C ARG A 403 6.20 -30.29 8.12
N PRO A 404 5.49 -30.99 7.22
CA PRO A 404 4.14 -31.49 7.50
C PRO A 404 4.16 -32.31 8.80
N LYS A 405 3.25 -32.01 9.71
CA LYS A 405 3.09 -32.76 10.97
C LYS A 405 1.99 -33.79 10.77
N GLU A 406 2.31 -35.08 10.87
CA GLU A 406 1.33 -36.17 10.85
C GLU A 406 0.55 -36.31 12.18
N THR A 407 0.52 -35.26 13.01
CA THR A 407 -0.25 -35.28 14.26
C THR A 407 -1.68 -34.84 13.96
N HIS A 408 -2.59 -35.80 13.81
CA HIS A 408 -4.02 -35.54 13.87
C HIS A 408 -4.35 -34.90 15.22
N SER A 409 -4.69 -33.61 15.23
CA SER A 409 -5.00 -32.90 16.48
C SER A 409 -6.28 -33.39 17.16
N ARG A 410 -7.11 -34.18 16.45
CA ARG A 410 -8.37 -34.72 16.96
C ARG A 410 -8.48 -36.23 16.76
N PRO A 411 -9.04 -36.97 17.74
CA PRO A 411 -9.34 -38.39 17.61
C PRO A 411 -10.29 -38.68 16.43
N PHE A 412 -10.15 -39.84 15.81
CA PHE A 412 -11.00 -40.24 14.69
C PHE A 412 -12.49 -40.36 15.08
N GLU A 413 -12.77 -40.78 16.32
CA GLU A 413 -14.12 -40.90 16.87
C GLU A 413 -14.88 -39.56 16.85
N GLU A 414 -14.20 -38.44 17.11
CA GLU A 414 -14.79 -37.10 17.02
C GLU A 414 -15.01 -36.67 15.57
N LEU A 415 -14.14 -37.11 14.65
CA LEU A 415 -14.24 -36.79 13.23
C LEU A 415 -15.31 -37.63 12.51
N LYS A 416 -15.73 -38.77 13.07
CA LYS A 416 -16.71 -39.66 12.43
C LYS A 416 -18.04 -38.98 12.14
N ILE A 417 -18.42 -37.96 12.90
CA ILE A 417 -19.65 -37.18 12.65
C ILE A 417 -19.68 -36.52 11.26
N TYR A 418 -18.51 -36.28 10.65
CA TYR A 418 -18.40 -35.66 9.33
C TYR A 418 -18.62 -36.64 8.18
N GLU A 419 -18.65 -37.95 8.44
CA GLU A 419 -18.98 -38.99 7.45
C GLU A 419 -20.29 -38.69 6.70
N ARG A 420 -21.27 -38.10 7.41
CA ARG A 420 -22.57 -37.69 6.83
C ARG A 420 -22.45 -36.71 5.65
N PHE A 421 -21.35 -35.97 5.56
CA PHE A 421 -21.11 -35.02 4.47
C PHE A 421 -20.49 -35.68 3.24
N PHE A 422 -20.22 -36.99 3.26
CA PHE A 422 -19.53 -37.72 2.19
C PHE A 422 -20.32 -38.93 1.70
N LEU A 423 -21.65 -38.80 1.57
CA LEU A 423 -22.51 -39.89 1.09
C LEU A 423 -22.08 -40.39 -0.29
N GLU A 424 -21.51 -39.55 -1.13
CA GLU A 424 -20.96 -39.93 -2.43
C GLU A 424 -19.82 -40.97 -2.35
N LEU A 425 -19.20 -41.17 -1.18
CA LEU A 425 -18.19 -42.20 -0.97
C LEU A 425 -18.79 -43.56 -0.57
N SER A 426 -20.07 -43.60 -0.17
CA SER A 426 -20.75 -44.80 0.37
C SER A 426 -22.06 -45.16 -0.35
N GLU A 427 -22.63 -44.28 -1.18
CA GLU A 427 -23.95 -44.45 -1.80
C GLU A 427 -23.94 -45.52 -2.90
N ASP A 428 -24.85 -46.51 -2.82
CA ASP A 428 -24.91 -47.66 -3.74
C ASP A 428 -25.82 -47.42 -4.97
N PHE A 429 -26.52 -46.28 -5.04
CA PHE A 429 -27.40 -45.86 -6.16
C PHE A 429 -28.49 -46.87 -6.61
N GLN A 430 -28.79 -47.90 -5.79
CA GLN A 430 -29.71 -49.00 -6.14
C GLN A 430 -31.21 -48.60 -6.17
N VAL A 431 -31.59 -47.38 -5.77
CA VAL A 431 -33.01 -46.94 -5.61
C VAL A 431 -33.32 -45.66 -6.42
N MET A 432 -32.70 -45.50 -7.59
CA MET A 432 -32.87 -44.30 -8.44
C MET A 432 -34.03 -44.38 -9.43
N GLN A 433 -34.95 -45.35 -9.29
CA GLN A 433 -36.11 -45.48 -10.19
C GLN A 433 -37.41 -44.83 -9.68
N ASP A 434 -37.54 -44.48 -8.38
CA ASP A 434 -38.83 -44.02 -7.81
C ASP A 434 -38.75 -42.92 -6.73
N ARG A 435 -37.69 -42.11 -6.66
CA ARG A 435 -37.64 -40.99 -5.71
C ARG A 435 -37.71 -39.63 -6.39
N HIS A 436 -38.91 -39.08 -6.47
CA HIS A 436 -39.10 -37.63 -6.43
C HIS A 436 -38.47 -37.08 -5.14
N PRO A 437 -37.87 -35.86 -5.16
CA PRO A 437 -37.19 -35.34 -3.98
C PRO A 437 -38.18 -35.11 -2.84
N PHE A 438 -37.72 -35.45 -1.65
CA PHE A 438 -38.36 -35.27 -0.35
C PHE A 438 -38.78 -33.80 -0.15
N VAL A 439 -40.09 -33.55 -0.19
CA VAL A 439 -40.70 -32.38 0.46
C VAL A 439 -41.20 -32.88 1.81
N SER A 440 -40.54 -32.51 2.90
CA SER A 440 -41.09 -32.71 4.25
C SER A 440 -41.13 -31.41 5.04
N LEU A 441 -42.36 -30.90 5.14
CA LEU A 441 -42.98 -30.34 6.35
C LEU A 441 -42.35 -29.09 6.98
N VAL A 442 -42.83 -27.93 6.51
CA VAL A 442 -43.15 -26.81 7.41
C VAL A 442 -44.65 -26.55 7.26
N GLU A 443 -45.46 -27.20 8.08
CA GLU A 443 -46.87 -26.84 8.27
C GLU A 443 -47.02 -25.84 9.43
N SER A 444 -47.56 -24.67 9.06
CA SER A 444 -48.41 -23.75 9.81
C SER A 444 -48.05 -23.39 11.27
N SER A 445 -47.60 -22.15 11.44
CA SER A 445 -48.13 -21.26 12.47
C SER A 445 -48.39 -19.88 11.86
N THR A 446 -49.54 -19.74 11.20
CA THR A 446 -50.07 -18.46 10.74
C THR A 446 -50.60 -17.66 11.93
N SER A 447 -49.73 -16.91 12.59
CA SER A 447 -50.17 -15.71 13.31
C SER A 447 -50.13 -14.54 12.33
N LYS A 448 -51.33 -14.13 11.88
CA LYS A 448 -51.55 -12.88 11.16
C LYS A 448 -51.18 -11.71 12.06
N ASN A 449 -49.95 -11.22 11.96
CA ASN A 449 -49.64 -9.84 12.31
C ASN A 449 -49.50 -9.08 10.99
N LEU A 450 -50.42 -8.14 10.78
CA LEU A 450 -50.40 -7.18 9.67
C LEU A 450 -49.04 -6.47 9.66
N ILE A 451 -48.32 -6.63 8.56
CA ILE A 451 -47.11 -5.86 8.24
C ILE A 451 -47.58 -4.50 7.72
N ASN A 452 -47.05 -3.43 8.31
CA ASN A 452 -47.05 -2.12 7.69
C ASN A 452 -46.07 -2.16 6.51
N ILE A 453 -46.62 -2.41 5.32
CA ILE A 453 -45.98 -2.03 4.06
C ILE A 453 -45.94 -0.50 4.07
N VAL A 454 -44.74 0.09 4.17
CA VAL A 454 -44.57 1.49 3.75
C VAL A 454 -44.82 1.49 2.26
N THR A 455 -46.06 1.85 1.94
CA THR A 455 -46.58 1.95 0.59
C THR A 455 -45.99 3.22 0.02
N PHE A 456 -45.11 3.12 -0.98
CA PHE A 456 -45.02 4.21 -1.96
C PHE A 456 -46.42 4.37 -2.56
N HIS A 457 -47.01 5.55 -2.39
CA HIS A 457 -48.34 5.86 -2.90
C HIS A 457 -48.35 5.86 -4.43
N PHE A 458 -48.62 4.70 -5.02
CA PHE A 458 -49.25 4.61 -6.34
C PHE A 458 -50.57 3.84 -6.19
N LYS A 459 -51.68 4.56 -6.36
CA LYS A 459 -53.03 4.00 -6.38
C LYS A 459 -53.17 3.05 -7.58
N THR A 460 -53.19 1.76 -7.35
CA THR A 460 -53.67 0.78 -8.34
C THR A 460 -55.14 0.48 -8.06
N ARG A 461 -56.03 0.85 -9.00
CA ARG A 461 -57.43 0.43 -9.01
C ARG A 461 -57.51 -0.89 -9.78
N GLY A 462 -57.91 -1.96 -9.10
CA GLY A 462 -58.10 -3.26 -9.72
C GLY A 462 -59.22 -3.27 -10.76
N GLY A 463 -58.99 -4.01 -11.84
CA GLY A 463 -60.00 -4.39 -12.82
C GLY A 463 -59.59 -5.73 -13.42
N GLY A 464 -60.38 -6.78 -13.15
CA GLY A 464 -60.15 -8.12 -13.66
C GLY A 464 -60.43 -8.24 -15.16
N GLY A 465 -59.66 -9.10 -15.83
CA GLY A 465 -59.87 -9.49 -17.21
C GLY A 465 -58.88 -10.56 -17.60
N GLY A 466 -59.32 -11.83 -17.62
CA GLY A 466 -58.48 -12.97 -18.00
C GLY A 466 -58.14 -12.94 -19.48
N VAL A 467 -56.91 -13.31 -19.84
CA VAL A 467 -56.52 -13.64 -21.21
C VAL A 467 -55.54 -14.82 -21.19
N ASN A 468 -55.96 -15.90 -21.86
CA ASN A 468 -55.18 -17.09 -22.18
C ASN A 468 -53.87 -16.73 -22.90
N ARG A 469 -52.73 -17.28 -22.46
CA ARG A 469 -51.47 -17.27 -23.21
C ARG A 469 -51.15 -18.67 -23.73
N HIS A 470 -51.22 -18.83 -25.05
CA HIS A 470 -50.60 -19.94 -25.78
C HIS A 470 -49.09 -19.75 -25.84
N TYR A 471 -48.35 -20.79 -25.44
CA TYR A 471 -46.89 -20.88 -25.58
C TYR A 471 -46.48 -21.01 -27.05
N ARG A 472 -45.59 -20.14 -27.52
CA ARG A 472 -44.71 -20.38 -28.68
C ARG A 472 -43.26 -20.23 -28.24
N GLN A 473 -42.47 -21.28 -28.45
CA GLN A 473 -41.02 -21.35 -28.24
C GLN A 473 -40.27 -20.35 -29.14
N PRO A 474 -39.16 -19.74 -28.68
CA PRO A 474 -38.20 -19.08 -29.55
C PRO A 474 -37.06 -20.05 -29.99
N PRO A 475 -36.52 -19.90 -31.22
CA PRO A 475 -35.49 -20.79 -31.74
C PRO A 475 -34.06 -20.38 -31.32
N LEU A 476 -33.22 -21.41 -31.23
CA LEU A 476 -31.77 -21.41 -31.04
C LEU A 476 -31.03 -20.60 -32.12
N LEU A 477 -30.01 -19.83 -31.73
CA LEU A 477 -28.99 -19.32 -32.66
C LEU A 477 -27.58 -19.69 -32.19
N ALA A 478 -27.03 -20.68 -32.90
CA ALA A 478 -25.61 -20.98 -32.98
C ALA A 478 -24.93 -20.00 -33.96
N GLY A 479 -23.66 -19.70 -33.70
CA GLY A 479 -22.87 -18.73 -34.47
C GLY A 479 -22.51 -19.16 -35.89
N GLY A 480 -22.10 -18.18 -36.69
CA GLY A 480 -21.52 -18.39 -38.02
C GLY A 480 -20.98 -17.10 -38.60
N VAL A 481 -19.65 -17.00 -38.62
CA VAL A 481 -18.85 -15.97 -39.29
C VAL A 481 -19.01 -16.12 -40.81
N ALA A 482 -19.28 -15.03 -41.52
CA ALA A 482 -18.92 -14.88 -42.93
C ALA A 482 -18.63 -13.41 -43.25
N ALA A 483 -17.44 -13.18 -43.80
CA ALA A 483 -16.96 -11.89 -44.28
C ALA A 483 -17.57 -11.55 -45.66
N GLN A 484 -17.90 -10.27 -45.88
CA GLN A 484 -17.79 -9.67 -47.20
C GLN A 484 -17.59 -8.15 -47.09
N GLN A 485 -16.67 -7.67 -47.93
CA GLN A 485 -16.21 -6.29 -48.09
C GLN A 485 -17.28 -5.39 -48.72
N GLY A 486 -17.22 -4.09 -48.42
CA GLY A 486 -17.52 -3.05 -49.42
C GLY A 486 -18.16 -1.77 -48.90
N GLY A 487 -17.42 -0.67 -48.99
CA GLY A 487 -17.96 0.67 -49.29
C GLY A 487 -18.29 1.55 -48.08
N GLY A 488 -17.54 2.63 -47.94
CA GLY A 488 -17.80 3.68 -46.94
C GLY A 488 -18.86 4.69 -47.35
N ALA A 489 -19.35 5.41 -46.36
CA ALA A 489 -19.82 6.80 -46.44
C ALA A 489 -19.97 7.31 -45.01
N GLU A 490 -19.21 8.35 -44.67
CA GLU A 490 -19.58 9.31 -43.63
C GLU A 490 -20.84 10.04 -44.07
N GLU A 491 -21.86 10.16 -43.21
CA GLU A 491 -22.63 11.40 -43.13
C GLU A 491 -23.43 11.48 -41.82
N THR A 492 -23.10 12.53 -41.10
CA THR A 492 -23.86 13.30 -40.11
C THR A 492 -25.37 13.29 -40.29
N LEU A 493 -26.12 13.02 -39.23
CA LEU A 493 -27.50 13.48 -39.10
C LEU A 493 -27.70 14.10 -37.71
N ALA A 494 -28.01 15.39 -37.75
CA ALA A 494 -28.53 16.19 -36.66
C ALA A 494 -29.97 15.75 -36.38
N GLU A 495 -30.32 15.55 -35.11
CA GLU A 495 -31.70 15.30 -34.69
C GLU A 495 -32.40 16.63 -34.40
N GLU A 496 -33.43 16.91 -35.19
CA GLU A 496 -34.39 18.00 -35.04
C GLU A 496 -35.17 17.87 -33.71
N TRP A 497 -35.26 18.98 -32.98
CA TRP A 497 -36.17 19.15 -31.87
C TRP A 497 -37.57 19.43 -32.40
N ALA A 498 -38.50 18.51 -32.18
CA ALA A 498 -39.93 18.76 -32.32
C ALA A 498 -40.55 18.85 -30.92
N GLU A 499 -40.96 20.06 -30.54
CA GLU A 499 -41.91 20.33 -29.45
C GLU A 499 -43.31 19.95 -29.93
N GLU A 500 -44.02 19.07 -29.21
CA GLU A 500 -45.49 19.09 -29.17
C GLU A 500 -45.99 18.78 -27.74
N GLU A 501 -47.08 19.47 -27.42
CA GLU A 501 -47.65 19.77 -26.11
C GLU A 501 -48.41 18.63 -25.41
N GLU A 502 -48.69 18.91 -24.13
CA GLU A 502 -49.51 18.22 -23.14
C GLU A 502 -50.73 17.44 -23.63
N GLY A 503 -50.88 16.22 -23.09
CA GLY A 503 -52.18 15.58 -22.88
C GLY A 503 -52.13 14.05 -22.94
N GLY A 504 -52.12 13.37 -21.78
CA GLY A 504 -52.35 11.93 -21.76
C GLY A 504 -51.96 11.24 -20.46
N GLU A 505 -52.97 10.68 -19.80
CA GLU A 505 -53.00 9.66 -18.74
C GLU A 505 -51.67 9.01 -18.32
N GLY A 506 -51.45 8.98 -17.00
CA GLY A 506 -50.24 8.51 -16.33
C GLY A 506 -49.71 7.18 -16.87
N ALA A 507 -48.50 7.25 -17.43
CA ALA A 507 -47.68 6.09 -17.73
C ALA A 507 -47.44 5.29 -16.44
N VAL A 508 -48.02 4.09 -16.38
CA VAL A 508 -47.60 3.06 -15.44
C VAL A 508 -46.17 2.69 -15.83
N LEU A 509 -45.21 2.96 -14.95
CA LEU A 509 -43.81 2.52 -15.09
C LEU A 509 -43.78 0.98 -15.09
N GLU A 510 -43.81 0.37 -16.27
CA GLU A 510 -43.51 -1.04 -16.44
C GLU A 510 -42.00 -1.24 -16.23
N VAL A 511 -41.64 -1.92 -15.15
CA VAL A 511 -40.26 -2.36 -14.88
C VAL A 511 -39.85 -3.32 -16.01
N PRO A 512 -38.66 -3.18 -16.61
CA PRO A 512 -38.17 -4.10 -17.64
C PRO A 512 -38.25 -5.56 -17.19
N ASP A 513 -38.53 -6.48 -18.13
CA ASP A 513 -38.52 -7.93 -17.88
C ASP A 513 -37.09 -8.43 -17.61
N THR A 514 -36.57 -8.13 -16.41
CA THR A 514 -35.22 -8.48 -15.95
C THR A 514 -34.99 -9.99 -15.93
N ALA A 515 -36.05 -10.79 -15.88
CA ALA A 515 -35.99 -12.25 -15.94
C ALA A 515 -35.37 -12.77 -17.26
N LEU A 516 -35.52 -12.04 -18.37
CA LEU A 516 -34.86 -12.39 -19.64
C LEU A 516 -33.36 -12.08 -19.65
N LEU A 517 -32.92 -11.09 -18.86
CA LEU A 517 -31.53 -10.63 -18.82
C LEU A 517 -30.69 -11.37 -17.77
N LEU A 518 -31.32 -11.85 -16.69
CA LEU A 518 -30.67 -12.51 -15.57
C LEU A 518 -31.38 -13.85 -15.25
N PRO A 519 -31.12 -14.92 -16.02
CA PRO A 519 -31.85 -16.19 -15.87
C PRO A 519 -31.65 -16.84 -14.48
N LEU A 520 -30.55 -16.51 -13.80
CA LEU A 520 -30.19 -17.02 -12.47
C LEU A 520 -30.51 -16.04 -11.33
N HIS A 521 -31.18 -14.92 -11.61
CA HIS A 521 -31.65 -13.99 -10.59
C HIS A 521 -33.18 -14.00 -10.53
N ASP A 522 -33.72 -14.07 -9.33
CA ASP A 522 -35.16 -14.16 -9.11
C ASP A 522 -35.53 -13.27 -7.91
N PRO A 523 -36.20 -12.11 -8.14
CA PRO A 523 -36.50 -11.15 -7.08
C PRO A 523 -37.39 -11.71 -5.96
N ASP A 524 -38.38 -12.55 -6.32
CA ASP A 524 -39.29 -13.14 -5.34
C ASP A 524 -38.56 -14.16 -4.47
N LEU A 525 -37.74 -15.01 -5.09
CA LEU A 525 -36.89 -15.96 -4.37
C LEU A 525 -35.86 -15.25 -3.50
N TYR A 526 -35.29 -14.15 -3.99
CA TYR A 526 -34.35 -13.33 -3.22
C TYR A 526 -35.01 -12.81 -1.93
N VAL A 527 -36.24 -12.30 -1.99
CA VAL A 527 -36.98 -11.84 -0.79
C VAL A 527 -37.24 -12.99 0.19
N GLU A 528 -37.57 -14.19 -0.29
CA GLU A 528 -37.68 -15.36 0.59
C GLU A 528 -36.33 -15.70 1.27
N MET A 529 -35.21 -15.51 0.56
CA MET A 529 -33.89 -15.68 1.15
C MET A 529 -33.60 -14.61 2.20
N VAL A 530 -33.96 -13.34 1.96
CA VAL A 530 -33.79 -12.25 2.94
C VAL A 530 -34.55 -12.55 4.23
N LYS A 531 -35.79 -13.03 4.15
CA LYS A 531 -36.60 -13.38 5.35
C LYS A 531 -35.96 -14.41 6.27
N SER A 532 -35.10 -15.27 5.72
CA SER A 532 -34.36 -16.30 6.46
C SER A 532 -32.92 -15.90 6.80
N THR A 533 -32.47 -14.70 6.41
CA THR A 533 -31.15 -14.16 6.71
C THR A 533 -31.19 -13.38 8.02
N ARG A 534 -30.32 -13.71 8.97
CA ARG A 534 -30.21 -13.02 10.26
C ARG A 534 -29.11 -11.98 10.22
N SER A 535 -29.43 -10.75 10.61
CA SER A 535 -28.48 -9.64 10.78
C SER A 535 -28.52 -9.15 12.22
N VAL A 536 -27.42 -8.56 12.69
CA VAL A 536 -27.35 -7.95 14.03
C VAL A 536 -28.32 -6.77 14.17
N PRO A 537 -28.36 -5.80 13.24
CA PRO A 537 -29.32 -4.69 13.31
C PRO A 537 -30.74 -5.06 12.86
N GLN A 538 -31.00 -6.29 12.41
CA GLN A 538 -32.31 -6.75 11.92
C GLN A 538 -32.86 -5.87 10.78
N TYR A 539 -32.08 -5.74 9.71
CA TYR A 539 -32.45 -4.93 8.55
C TYR A 539 -33.86 -5.22 8.03
N SER A 540 -34.65 -4.16 7.81
CA SER A 540 -36.00 -4.23 7.25
C SER A 540 -36.05 -3.86 5.77
N GLU A 541 -35.00 -3.22 5.26
CA GLU A 541 -34.94 -2.71 3.89
C GLU A 541 -34.05 -3.58 3.01
N VAL A 542 -34.34 -3.56 1.71
CA VAL A 542 -33.58 -4.27 0.68
C VAL A 542 -33.11 -3.25 -0.34
N ALA A 543 -31.80 -3.27 -0.62
CA ALA A 543 -31.23 -2.41 -1.65
C ALA A 543 -31.73 -2.81 -3.04
N TYR A 544 -32.13 -1.81 -3.83
CA TYR A 544 -32.66 -2.02 -5.18
C TYR A 544 -31.76 -2.89 -6.08
N PRO A 545 -30.42 -2.69 -6.13
CA PRO A 545 -29.52 -3.47 -6.99
C PRO A 545 -29.48 -4.95 -6.62
N ASP A 546 -29.73 -5.29 -5.35
CA ASP A 546 -29.70 -6.67 -4.87
C ASP A 546 -31.05 -7.37 -5.10
N TYR A 547 -32.16 -6.63 -4.97
CA TYR A 547 -33.50 -7.16 -5.26
C TYR A 547 -33.70 -7.46 -6.75
N PHE A 548 -33.39 -6.52 -7.64
CA PHE A 548 -33.57 -6.70 -9.08
C PHE A 548 -32.37 -7.34 -9.79
N GLY A 549 -31.22 -7.38 -9.12
CA GLY A 549 -29.96 -7.83 -9.73
C GLY A 549 -29.37 -6.80 -10.68
N HIS A 550 -28.25 -7.17 -11.29
CA HIS A 550 -27.55 -6.33 -12.26
C HIS A 550 -26.85 -7.17 -13.33
N VAL A 551 -26.64 -6.57 -14.49
CA VAL A 551 -25.86 -7.14 -15.59
C VAL A 551 -24.49 -6.47 -15.68
N ALA A 552 -23.50 -7.22 -16.15
CA ALA A 552 -22.19 -6.64 -16.45
C ALA A 552 -22.30 -5.61 -17.60
N PRO A 553 -21.57 -4.48 -17.54
CA PRO A 553 -21.47 -3.57 -18.67
C PRO A 553 -21.01 -4.29 -19.95
N THR A 554 -21.62 -3.93 -21.09
CA THR A 554 -21.24 -4.47 -22.41
C THR A 554 -19.99 -3.80 -23.00
N PHE A 555 -19.62 -2.63 -22.47
CA PHE A 555 -18.44 -1.87 -22.85
C PHE A 555 -17.31 -2.11 -21.86
N ARG A 556 -16.08 -1.81 -22.28
CA ARG A 556 -14.89 -1.93 -21.43
C ARG A 556 -14.66 -0.62 -20.68
N GLU A 557 -14.41 -0.72 -19.39
CA GLU A 557 -14.09 0.41 -18.54
C GLU A 557 -12.56 0.51 -18.39
N HIS A 558 -11.98 1.64 -18.79
CA HIS A 558 -10.55 1.88 -18.66
C HIS A 558 -10.18 2.29 -17.23
N ILE A 559 -8.96 1.95 -16.81
CA ILE A 559 -8.38 2.50 -15.58
C ILE A 559 -8.24 4.01 -15.76
N LEU A 560 -8.73 4.78 -14.78
CA LEU A 560 -8.73 6.24 -14.83
C LEU A 560 -7.30 6.78 -14.79
N GLU A 561 -6.97 7.69 -15.69
CA GLU A 561 -5.70 8.43 -15.61
C GLU A 561 -5.78 9.46 -14.48
N ARG A 562 -4.81 9.43 -13.57
CA ARG A 562 -4.77 10.35 -12.44
C ARG A 562 -4.38 11.76 -12.93
N VAL A 563 -5.24 12.73 -12.64
CA VAL A 563 -4.97 14.14 -12.94
C VAL A 563 -3.82 14.65 -12.08
N TYR A 564 -2.80 15.24 -12.72
CA TYR A 564 -1.64 15.85 -12.04
C TYR A 564 -2.08 16.91 -11.02
N GLY A 565 -1.53 16.87 -9.80
CA GLY A 565 -1.84 17.85 -8.76
C GLY A 565 -3.24 17.73 -8.13
N VAL A 566 -3.99 16.65 -8.39
CA VAL A 566 -5.33 16.43 -7.78
C VAL A 566 -5.23 16.38 -6.25
N GLN A 567 -4.32 15.59 -5.70
CA GLN A 567 -4.12 15.45 -4.25
C GLN A 567 -3.76 16.79 -3.61
N ARG A 568 -2.85 17.53 -4.25
CA ARG A 568 -2.47 18.88 -3.86
C ARG A 568 -3.69 19.78 -3.80
N THR A 569 -4.50 19.81 -4.86
CA THR A 569 -5.74 20.61 -4.92
C THR A 569 -6.68 20.28 -3.76
N LYS A 570 -6.87 19.00 -3.45
CA LYS A 570 -7.72 18.57 -2.31
C LYS A 570 -7.15 19.01 -0.96
N ILE A 571 -5.84 18.89 -0.75
CA ILE A 571 -5.15 19.41 0.44
C ILE A 571 -5.38 20.93 0.58
N PHE A 572 -5.28 21.69 -0.50
CA PHE A 572 -5.56 23.13 -0.48
C PHE A 572 -7.02 23.43 -0.13
N GLN A 573 -7.98 22.63 -0.62
CA GLN A 573 -9.39 22.76 -0.25
C GLN A 573 -9.62 22.45 1.24
N ASP A 574 -8.94 21.45 1.81
CA ASP A 574 -9.03 21.15 3.24
C ASP A 574 -8.42 22.29 4.10
N ILE A 575 -7.30 22.88 3.65
CA ILE A 575 -6.70 24.07 4.28
C ILE A 575 -7.63 25.27 4.20
N GLU A 576 -8.32 25.45 3.07
CA GLU A 576 -9.28 26.52 2.87
C GLU A 576 -10.43 26.46 3.89
N ARG A 577 -10.87 25.25 4.28
CA ARG A 577 -11.89 25.08 5.34
C ARG A 577 -11.47 25.74 6.66
N LEU A 578 -10.18 25.74 6.98
CA LEU A 578 -9.63 26.40 8.17
C LEU A 578 -9.55 27.93 8.01
N ILE A 579 -9.23 28.42 6.81
CA ILE A 579 -8.98 29.85 6.56
C ILE A 579 -10.30 30.62 6.36
N HIS A 580 -11.31 29.99 5.76
CA HIS A 580 -12.62 30.57 5.45
C HIS A 580 -13.75 29.82 6.18
N PRO A 581 -13.92 30.03 7.50
CA PRO A 581 -14.91 29.30 8.28
C PRO A 581 -16.37 29.65 7.94
N ASN A 582 -16.62 30.78 7.27
CA ASN A 582 -17.97 31.23 6.94
C ASN A 582 -18.68 30.33 5.90
N ASP A 583 -17.93 29.52 5.15
CA ASP A 583 -18.48 28.64 4.11
C ASP A 583 -18.79 27.22 4.62
N ILE A 584 -18.50 26.96 5.91
CA ILE A 584 -18.66 25.64 6.55
C ILE A 584 -20.07 25.52 7.12
N LEU A 585 -20.75 24.42 6.79
CA LEU A 585 -22.09 24.09 7.29
C LEU A 585 -22.02 23.07 8.44
N ASP A 586 -21.19 22.03 8.31
CA ASP A 586 -21.05 20.90 9.23
C ASP A 586 -22.39 20.30 9.71
N LYS A 587 -23.35 20.20 8.79
CA LYS A 587 -24.69 19.68 9.07
C LYS A 587 -24.69 18.16 8.98
N VAL A 588 -25.02 17.46 10.06
CA VAL A 588 -25.22 16.00 10.04
C VAL A 588 -26.51 15.69 9.30
N VAL A 589 -26.43 14.88 8.23
CA VAL A 589 -27.57 14.51 7.37
C VAL A 589 -27.91 13.02 7.43
N TYR A 590 -27.03 12.20 8.00
CA TYR A 590 -27.24 10.79 8.28
C TYR A 590 -26.37 10.37 9.45
N ASP A 591 -26.92 9.64 10.41
CA ASP A 591 -26.20 9.18 11.60
C ASP A 591 -26.85 7.91 12.18
N LEU A 592 -26.13 6.79 12.14
CA LEU A 592 -26.58 5.53 12.74
C LEU A 592 -26.54 5.53 14.26
N ASP A 593 -25.75 6.42 14.89
CA ASP A 593 -25.70 6.55 16.36
C ASP A 593 -27.00 7.18 16.93
N ILE A 594 -27.84 7.78 16.08
CA ILE A 594 -29.07 8.48 16.46
C ILE A 594 -30.28 7.83 15.76
N GLN A 595 -30.98 6.93 16.45
CA GLN A 595 -32.17 6.24 15.94
C GLN A 595 -33.31 7.17 15.47
N SER A 596 -33.30 8.43 15.90
CA SER A 596 -34.29 9.47 15.55
C SER A 596 -33.63 10.65 14.83
N CYS A 597 -32.53 10.43 14.11
CA CYS A 597 -31.93 11.46 13.27
C CYS A 597 -33.02 12.00 12.33
N PRO A 598 -33.42 13.27 12.44
CA PRO A 598 -34.47 13.79 11.59
C PRO A 598 -33.98 13.69 10.15
N VAL A 599 -34.76 13.06 9.27
CA VAL A 599 -34.56 13.21 7.83
C VAL A 599 -34.79 14.69 7.54
N ILE A 600 -33.70 15.46 7.46
CA ILE A 600 -33.80 16.90 7.21
C ILE A 600 -34.16 17.08 5.74
N ASP A 601 -35.46 17.16 5.48
CA ASP A 601 -35.99 17.41 4.14
C ASP A 601 -36.07 18.92 3.89
N ASP A 602 -34.91 19.55 3.72
CA ASP A 602 -34.82 20.97 3.35
C ASP A 602 -34.83 21.19 1.83
N GLY A 603 -34.89 20.12 1.03
CA GLY A 603 -34.78 20.16 -0.43
C GLY A 603 -33.39 20.59 -0.94
N GLU A 604 -32.39 20.67 -0.06
CA GLU A 604 -31.04 21.14 -0.40
C GLU A 604 -29.95 20.11 -0.12
N SER A 605 -30.10 19.30 0.93
CA SER A 605 -29.17 18.25 1.31
C SER A 605 -29.42 16.92 0.57
N LEU A 606 -28.34 16.17 0.32
CA LEU A 606 -28.43 14.77 -0.06
C LEU A 606 -28.93 13.93 1.13
N LYS A 607 -29.69 12.88 0.81
CA LYS A 607 -30.14 11.85 1.76
C LYS A 607 -29.27 10.61 1.57
N PHE A 608 -28.97 9.93 2.68
CA PHE A 608 -28.15 8.72 2.69
C PHE A 608 -28.86 7.59 3.42
N ASN A 609 -28.56 6.35 3.04
CA ASN A 609 -29.04 5.16 3.74
C ASN A 609 -28.05 3.99 3.56
N SER A 610 -27.89 3.19 4.60
CA SER A 610 -27.10 1.94 4.55
C SER A 610 -27.71 0.82 5.41
N GLN A 611 -29.00 0.93 5.77
CA GLN A 611 -29.69 -0.03 6.65
C GLN A 611 -30.25 -1.23 5.88
N PHE A 612 -29.40 -1.89 5.10
CA PHE A 612 -29.72 -3.08 4.30
C PHE A 612 -28.54 -4.06 4.32
N GLU A 613 -28.77 -5.29 3.83
CA GLU A 613 -27.74 -6.34 3.80
C GLU A 613 -26.45 -5.85 3.10
N SER A 614 -25.29 -6.09 3.72
CA SER A 614 -23.97 -5.62 3.28
C SER A 614 -23.78 -4.09 3.23
N GLY A 615 -24.77 -3.28 3.63
CA GLY A 615 -24.65 -1.83 3.72
C GLY A 615 -23.62 -1.40 4.77
N ASN A 616 -22.79 -0.40 4.44
CA ASN A 616 -21.85 0.20 5.38
C ASN A 616 -21.64 1.69 5.08
N LEU A 617 -22.26 2.51 5.93
CA LEU A 617 -22.00 3.92 6.17
C LEU A 617 -22.50 4.22 7.58
N ARG A 618 -21.70 4.87 8.43
CA ARG A 618 -22.13 5.21 9.79
C ARG A 618 -22.73 6.61 9.86
N LYS A 619 -22.07 7.57 9.22
CA LYS A 619 -22.39 8.99 9.34
C LYS A 619 -22.07 9.75 8.06
N ALA A 620 -22.93 10.71 7.71
CA ALA A 620 -22.68 11.68 6.64
C ALA A 620 -22.89 13.10 7.15
N ILE A 621 -21.90 13.96 6.90
CA ILE A 621 -21.86 15.35 7.34
C ILE A 621 -21.70 16.21 6.09
N GLN A 622 -22.68 17.07 5.83
CA GLN A 622 -22.59 18.09 4.80
C GLN A 622 -21.66 19.20 5.29
N ALA A 623 -20.38 19.10 4.93
CA ALA A 623 -19.33 20.04 5.30
C ALA A 623 -19.51 21.40 4.59
N ARG A 624 -19.87 21.37 3.31
CA ARG A 624 -20.26 22.56 2.51
C ARG A 624 -21.45 22.20 1.62
N LYS A 625 -22.00 23.19 0.90
CA LYS A 625 -23.22 23.03 0.06
C LYS A 625 -23.23 21.75 -0.80
N PHE A 626 -22.11 21.43 -1.46
CA PHE A 626 -21.96 20.23 -2.31
C PHE A 626 -20.81 19.32 -1.86
N GLU A 627 -20.43 19.36 -0.59
CA GLU A 627 -19.30 18.60 -0.06
C GLU A 627 -19.71 17.82 1.19
N TYR A 628 -19.47 16.52 1.18
CA TYR A 628 -19.91 15.59 2.22
C TYR A 628 -18.73 14.79 2.77
N ASP A 629 -18.55 14.85 4.08
CA ASP A 629 -17.62 13.99 4.81
C ASP A 629 -18.40 12.78 5.34
N LEU A 630 -17.91 11.59 4.98
CA LEU A 630 -18.50 10.30 5.21
C LEU A 630 -17.62 9.50 6.17
N VAL A 631 -18.25 8.83 7.13
CA VAL A 631 -17.57 7.99 8.11
C VAL A 631 -18.12 6.57 7.99
N LEU A 632 -17.26 5.60 7.75
CA LEU A 632 -17.63 4.18 7.70
C LEU A 632 -17.81 3.61 9.11
N ASN A 633 -18.66 2.60 9.24
CA ASN A 633 -18.72 1.82 10.48
C ASN A 633 -17.55 0.83 10.50
N SER A 634 -16.92 0.65 11.67
CA SER A 634 -15.94 -0.41 11.87
C SER A 634 -16.62 -1.78 11.85
N ASP A 635 -15.83 -2.84 11.73
CA ASP A 635 -16.37 -4.19 11.82
C ASP A 635 -16.99 -4.44 13.21
N ILE A 636 -18.05 -5.24 13.26
CA ILE A 636 -18.72 -5.61 14.52
C ILE A 636 -17.72 -6.20 15.52
N ASN A 637 -17.80 -5.77 16.78
CA ASN A 637 -16.89 -6.13 17.86
C ASN A 637 -15.42 -5.75 17.58
N SER A 638 -15.20 -4.75 16.73
CA SER A 638 -13.92 -4.13 16.42
C SER A 638 -14.03 -2.60 16.41
N ASN A 639 -12.87 -1.94 16.44
CA ASN A 639 -12.65 -0.50 16.25
C ASN A 639 -11.77 -0.20 15.01
N HIS A 640 -11.59 -1.20 14.14
CA HIS A 640 -10.73 -1.18 12.96
C HIS A 640 -11.46 -1.62 11.67
N TYR A 641 -10.71 -1.72 10.57
CA TYR A 641 -11.11 -2.32 9.29
C TYR A 641 -12.04 -1.46 8.42
N HIS A 642 -11.74 -0.16 8.34
CA HIS A 642 -12.49 0.82 7.55
C HIS A 642 -12.08 0.83 6.07
N GLN A 643 -12.77 0.04 5.23
CA GLN A 643 -12.50 0.00 3.78
C GLN A 643 -13.72 -0.31 2.92
N TRP A 644 -14.57 -1.26 3.33
CA TRP A 644 -15.80 -1.58 2.62
C TRP A 644 -16.84 -0.48 2.83
N PHE A 645 -17.46 -0.03 1.75
CA PHE A 645 -18.59 0.88 1.79
C PHE A 645 -19.64 0.41 0.79
N TYR A 646 -20.91 0.53 1.19
CA TYR A 646 -22.07 0.30 0.34
C TYR A 646 -23.23 1.11 0.92
N PHE A 647 -23.68 2.14 0.20
CA PHE A 647 -24.72 3.05 0.68
C PHE A 647 -25.52 3.65 -0.47
N GLU A 648 -26.75 4.02 -0.17
CA GLU A 648 -27.69 4.73 -1.02
C GLU A 648 -27.51 6.25 -0.85
N VAL A 649 -27.71 6.98 -1.94
CA VAL A 649 -27.74 8.45 -2.01
C VAL A 649 -28.95 8.87 -2.85
N SER A 650 -29.72 9.84 -2.37
CA SER A 650 -30.83 10.47 -3.10
C SER A 650 -30.95 11.97 -2.80
N GLY A 651 -31.86 12.67 -3.47
CA GLY A 651 -32.04 14.13 -3.29
C GLY A 651 -30.98 14.98 -3.99
N MET A 652 -30.32 14.44 -5.01
CA MET A 652 -29.30 15.12 -5.80
C MET A 652 -29.87 16.17 -6.76
N ARG A 653 -29.07 17.20 -7.03
CA ARG A 653 -29.32 18.20 -8.07
C ARG A 653 -28.59 17.80 -9.36
N VAL A 654 -29.31 17.74 -10.46
CA VAL A 654 -28.75 17.40 -11.79
C VAL A 654 -27.69 18.42 -12.19
N GLY A 655 -26.57 17.94 -12.72
CA GLY A 655 -25.47 18.78 -13.22
C GLY A 655 -24.61 19.46 -12.15
N ALA A 656 -24.96 19.35 -10.86
CA ALA A 656 -24.14 19.88 -9.78
C ALA A 656 -22.99 18.91 -9.42
N PRO A 657 -21.74 19.40 -9.27
CA PRO A 657 -20.63 18.56 -8.83
C PRO A 657 -20.63 18.40 -7.30
N TYR A 658 -20.88 17.19 -6.83
CA TYR A 658 -20.80 16.79 -5.44
C TYR A 658 -19.42 16.20 -5.13
N ARG A 659 -18.81 16.58 -4.01
CA ARG A 659 -17.59 15.97 -3.47
C ARG A 659 -17.95 15.09 -2.29
N PHE A 660 -17.48 13.85 -2.31
CA PHE A 660 -17.56 12.92 -1.18
C PHE A 660 -16.15 12.68 -0.62
N ASN A 661 -16.01 12.67 0.70
CA ASN A 661 -14.77 12.39 1.41
C ASN A 661 -15.02 11.28 2.43
N ILE A 662 -14.51 10.07 2.22
CA ILE A 662 -14.51 9.03 3.24
C ILE A 662 -13.29 9.25 4.14
N ILE A 663 -13.48 9.69 5.39
CA ILE A 663 -12.42 10.31 6.21
C ILE A 663 -11.75 9.39 7.23
N ASN A 664 -12.22 8.15 7.41
CA ASN A 664 -11.69 7.23 8.41
C ASN A 664 -10.99 6.00 7.81
N CYS A 665 -10.44 6.12 6.60
CA CYS A 665 -9.65 5.01 6.04
C CYS A 665 -8.32 4.84 6.81
N GLU A 666 -7.83 3.60 6.92
CA GLU A 666 -6.68 3.28 7.77
C GLU A 666 -5.39 2.95 7.03
N LYS A 667 -5.49 2.51 5.78
CA LYS A 667 -4.34 2.09 4.99
C LYS A 667 -3.51 3.29 4.57
N SER A 668 -2.20 3.13 4.46
CA SER A 668 -1.30 4.19 3.95
C SER A 668 -1.51 4.47 2.46
N ASN A 669 -1.95 3.47 1.70
CA ASN A 669 -2.13 3.55 0.25
C ASN A 669 -3.40 2.81 -0.23
N SER A 670 -3.90 3.17 -1.41
CA SER A 670 -5.08 2.57 -2.05
C SER A 670 -4.98 2.57 -3.59
N GLN A 671 -5.60 1.57 -4.22
CA GLN A 671 -5.73 1.49 -5.68
C GLN A 671 -6.48 2.68 -6.32
N PHE A 672 -7.20 3.48 -5.54
CA PHE A 672 -7.78 4.74 -6.00
C PHE A 672 -6.71 5.73 -6.50
N ASN A 673 -5.49 5.71 -5.94
CA ASN A 673 -4.37 6.51 -6.46
C ASN A 673 -3.80 5.98 -7.79
N TYR A 674 -4.19 4.77 -8.20
CA TYR A 674 -3.73 4.09 -9.41
C TYR A 674 -4.84 3.86 -10.42
N GLY A 675 -5.89 4.70 -10.36
CA GLY A 675 -6.95 4.78 -11.35
C GLY A 675 -8.17 3.88 -11.12
N MET A 676 -8.25 3.21 -9.96
CA MET A 676 -9.50 2.57 -9.55
C MET A 676 -10.59 3.63 -9.37
N GLN A 677 -11.81 3.32 -9.80
CA GLN A 677 -12.99 4.16 -9.62
C GLN A 677 -14.01 3.50 -8.68
N VAL A 678 -14.83 4.34 -8.04
CA VAL A 678 -15.96 3.87 -7.23
C VAL A 678 -17.04 3.29 -8.15
N LEU A 679 -17.85 2.37 -7.65
CA LEU A 679 -19.01 1.89 -8.40
C LEU A 679 -20.25 2.70 -8.05
N MET A 680 -21.05 2.99 -9.06
CA MET A 680 -22.38 3.57 -8.91
C MET A 680 -23.43 2.74 -9.64
N TYR A 681 -24.58 2.56 -9.02
CA TYR A 681 -25.79 2.01 -9.64
C TYR A 681 -26.89 3.07 -9.58
N SER A 682 -27.46 3.43 -10.73
CA SER A 682 -28.59 4.36 -10.82
C SER A 682 -29.89 3.58 -11.02
N VAL A 683 -30.89 3.85 -10.16
CA VAL A 683 -32.21 3.22 -10.28
C VAL A 683 -32.92 3.69 -11.54
N GLN A 684 -32.80 4.97 -11.91
CA GLN A 684 -33.39 5.48 -13.16
C GLN A 684 -32.79 4.83 -14.41
N GLU A 685 -31.47 4.63 -14.43
CA GLU A 685 -30.80 3.86 -15.49
C GLU A 685 -31.28 2.41 -15.55
N ALA A 686 -31.48 1.78 -14.39
CA ALA A 686 -31.99 0.42 -14.30
C ALA A 686 -33.41 0.29 -14.85
N ILE A 687 -34.31 1.18 -14.46
CA ILE A 687 -35.69 1.26 -14.96
C ILE A 687 -35.70 1.52 -16.48
N SER A 688 -34.73 2.28 -16.99
CA SER A 688 -34.54 2.52 -18.42
C SER A 688 -33.91 1.33 -19.18
N GLY A 689 -33.88 0.14 -18.57
CA GLY A 689 -33.35 -1.08 -19.19
C GLY A 689 -31.83 -1.22 -19.10
N ARG A 690 -31.15 -0.46 -18.24
CA ARG A 690 -29.69 -0.50 -18.04
C ARG A 690 -29.32 -0.80 -16.57
N PRO A 691 -29.73 -1.95 -15.99
CA PRO A 691 -29.47 -2.29 -14.59
C PRO A 691 -28.00 -2.70 -14.38
N ARG A 692 -27.11 -1.71 -14.33
CA ARG A 692 -25.65 -1.91 -14.35
C ARG A 692 -24.98 -1.12 -13.24
N TRP A 693 -24.02 -1.76 -12.60
CA TRP A 693 -22.99 -1.04 -11.86
C TRP A 693 -21.97 -0.48 -12.85
N VAL A 694 -21.63 0.80 -12.73
CA VAL A 694 -20.65 1.49 -13.57
C VAL A 694 -19.56 2.12 -12.73
N ARG A 695 -18.32 2.07 -13.20
CA ARG A 695 -17.17 2.77 -12.62
C ARG A 695 -17.29 4.25 -12.90
N THR A 696 -17.22 5.07 -11.85
CA THR A 696 -17.46 6.50 -11.94
C THR A 696 -16.63 7.31 -10.95
N GLY A 697 -16.79 8.62 -10.99
CA GLY A 697 -16.06 9.58 -10.17
C GLY A 697 -14.87 10.20 -10.89
N THR A 698 -14.66 11.48 -10.62
CA THR A 698 -13.51 12.27 -11.05
C THR A 698 -12.77 12.85 -9.86
N ASP A 699 -11.58 13.42 -10.09
CA ASP A 699 -10.74 14.01 -9.04
C ASP A 699 -10.50 13.08 -7.84
N ILE A 700 -10.35 11.79 -8.15
CA ILE A 700 -10.16 10.71 -7.19
C ILE A 700 -8.76 10.82 -6.60
N CYS A 701 -8.66 10.85 -5.27
CA CYS A 701 -7.38 10.67 -4.59
C CYS A 701 -7.53 10.11 -3.18
N TYR A 702 -6.44 9.50 -2.72
CA TYR A 702 -6.30 8.91 -1.41
C TYR A 702 -5.08 9.50 -0.69
N TYR A 703 -5.27 10.12 0.49
CA TYR A 703 -4.20 10.85 1.18
C TYR A 703 -4.37 10.90 2.70
N LYS A 704 -3.25 10.99 3.42
CA LYS A 704 -3.23 11.16 4.88
C LYS A 704 -3.91 12.47 5.29
N ASN A 705 -4.92 12.39 6.15
CA ASN A 705 -5.68 13.54 6.61
C ASN A 705 -5.25 14.01 8.01
N HIS A 706 -5.99 14.96 8.58
CA HIS A 706 -5.68 15.58 9.86
C HIS A 706 -6.38 14.90 11.06
N PHE A 707 -7.14 13.83 10.83
CA PHE A 707 -7.77 13.07 11.90
C PHE A 707 -6.76 12.11 12.51
N SER A 708 -6.54 12.23 13.82
CA SER A 708 -5.56 11.39 14.54
C SER A 708 -6.21 10.10 15.04
N ARG A 709 -5.44 9.03 15.07
CA ARG A 709 -5.79 7.76 15.71
C ARG A 709 -5.20 7.76 17.11
N SER A 710 -6.00 7.43 18.13
CA SER A 710 -5.44 7.12 19.45
C SER A 710 -4.54 5.88 19.38
N SER A 711 -3.62 5.75 20.34
CA SER A 711 -2.76 4.57 20.45
C SER A 711 -3.57 3.28 20.57
N ILE A 712 -4.72 3.33 21.26
CA ILE A 712 -5.67 2.22 21.36
C ILE A 712 -6.25 1.87 19.97
N ALA A 713 -6.65 2.88 19.20
CA ALA A 713 -7.16 2.73 17.84
C ALA A 713 -6.08 2.40 16.79
N ALA A 714 -4.81 2.28 17.20
CA ALA A 714 -3.67 2.02 16.34
C ALA A 714 -2.87 0.79 16.81
N GLY A 715 -3.48 -0.10 17.59
CA GLY A 715 -2.82 -1.33 18.05
C GLY A 715 -1.63 -1.08 18.98
N GLY A 716 -1.65 0.02 19.74
CA GLY A 716 -0.56 0.46 20.61
C GLY A 716 0.47 1.39 19.95
N GLN A 717 0.41 1.57 18.62
CA GLN A 717 1.31 2.48 17.90
C GLN A 717 0.89 3.95 18.08
N LYS A 718 1.87 4.82 18.27
CA LYS A 718 1.69 6.25 18.53
C LYS A 718 1.69 7.05 17.22
N GLY A 719 1.10 8.25 17.22
CA GLY A 719 1.18 9.19 16.07
C GLY A 719 0.46 8.84 14.75
N LYS A 720 -0.31 7.74 14.65
CA LYS A 720 -1.01 7.40 13.39
C LYS A 720 -2.16 8.36 13.06
N SER A 721 -2.41 8.57 11.77
CA SER A 721 -3.54 9.38 11.28
C SER A 721 -4.43 8.54 10.38
N TYR A 722 -5.68 8.96 10.21
CA TYR A 722 -6.54 8.41 9.18
C TYR A 722 -6.18 8.97 7.80
N TYR A 723 -6.78 8.36 6.78
CA TYR A 723 -6.65 8.72 5.39
C TYR A 723 -8.02 9.06 4.83
N THR A 724 -8.04 9.96 3.86
CA THR A 724 -9.26 10.33 3.14
C THR A 724 -9.23 9.78 1.73
N MET A 725 -10.27 9.03 1.37
CA MET A 725 -10.61 8.74 -0.01
C MET A 725 -11.64 9.76 -0.49
N THR A 726 -11.30 10.58 -1.48
CA THR A 726 -12.22 11.59 -2.04
C THR A 726 -12.48 11.35 -3.52
N PHE A 727 -13.72 11.60 -3.94
CA PHE A 727 -14.13 11.57 -5.34
C PHE A 727 -15.22 12.61 -5.58
N SER A 728 -15.32 13.08 -6.82
CA SER A 728 -16.32 14.05 -7.26
C SER A 728 -17.30 13.39 -8.22
N MET A 729 -18.58 13.72 -8.10
CA MET A 729 -19.69 13.12 -8.85
C MET A 729 -20.63 14.19 -9.38
N THR A 730 -21.08 14.01 -10.62
CA THR A 730 -22.20 14.77 -11.18
C THR A 730 -23.30 13.79 -11.54
N PHE A 731 -24.52 14.06 -11.08
CA PHE A 731 -25.68 13.22 -11.34
C PHE A 731 -26.44 13.71 -12.57
N ASN A 732 -26.90 12.77 -13.38
CA ASN A 732 -27.57 13.06 -14.66
C ASN A 732 -29.10 13.09 -14.54
N HIS A 733 -29.66 12.40 -13.54
CA HIS A 733 -31.08 12.20 -13.40
C HIS A 733 -31.63 12.95 -12.19
N LYS A 734 -32.76 13.61 -12.38
CA LYS A 734 -33.51 14.25 -11.29
C LYS A 734 -34.25 13.17 -10.51
N ASP A 735 -34.33 13.34 -9.19
CA ASP A 735 -35.08 12.45 -8.30
C ASP A 735 -34.64 10.97 -8.41
N ASP A 736 -33.36 10.74 -8.73
CA ASP A 736 -32.77 9.41 -8.81
C ASP A 736 -32.41 8.88 -7.41
N VAL A 737 -32.26 7.57 -7.33
CA VAL A 737 -31.67 6.88 -6.19
C VAL A 737 -30.43 6.19 -6.71
N CYS A 738 -29.27 6.59 -6.20
CA CYS A 738 -27.99 6.04 -6.61
C CYS A 738 -27.37 5.26 -5.45
N TYR A 739 -26.78 4.11 -5.75
CA TYR A 739 -26.02 3.34 -4.77
C TYR A 739 -24.53 3.44 -5.10
N PHE A 740 -23.71 3.66 -4.09
CA PHE A 740 -22.25 3.64 -4.21
C PHE A 740 -21.68 2.44 -3.47
N ALA A 741 -20.72 1.75 -4.09
CA ALA A 741 -20.05 0.61 -3.47
C ALA A 741 -18.54 0.61 -3.75
N TYR A 742 -17.78 0.03 -2.81
CA TYR A 742 -16.33 -0.16 -2.95
C TYR A 742 -16.00 -1.11 -4.11
N HIS A 743 -16.80 -2.16 -4.26
CA HIS A 743 -16.72 -3.15 -5.34
C HIS A 743 -18.10 -3.83 -5.53
N TYR A 744 -18.33 -4.56 -6.64
CA TYR A 744 -19.65 -5.11 -6.99
C TYR A 744 -20.23 -5.95 -5.85
N PRO A 745 -21.33 -5.55 -5.20
CA PRO A 745 -21.90 -6.28 -4.09
C PRO A 745 -22.28 -7.71 -4.46
N TYR A 746 -22.15 -8.62 -3.50
CA TYR A 746 -22.62 -10.00 -3.59
C TYR A 746 -23.07 -10.43 -2.20
N THR A 747 -24.37 -10.35 -1.95
CA THR A 747 -24.96 -10.59 -0.63
C THR A 747 -25.07 -12.08 -0.31
N TYR A 748 -25.25 -12.44 0.96
CA TYR A 748 -25.48 -13.83 1.36
C TYR A 748 -26.86 -14.31 0.87
N SER A 749 -27.87 -13.43 0.87
CA SER A 749 -29.17 -13.74 0.27
C SER A 749 -29.06 -14.00 -1.25
N THR A 750 -28.20 -13.26 -1.96
CA THR A 750 -27.88 -13.54 -3.38
C THR A 750 -27.26 -14.93 -3.53
N LEU A 751 -26.34 -15.32 -2.65
CA LEU A 751 -25.77 -16.67 -2.66
C LEU A 751 -26.85 -17.74 -2.51
N LYS A 752 -27.68 -17.64 -1.47
CA LYS A 752 -28.73 -18.64 -1.20
C LYS A 752 -29.69 -18.80 -2.38
N MET A 753 -30.13 -17.69 -2.95
CA MET A 753 -31.01 -17.66 -4.12
C MET A 753 -30.33 -18.29 -5.33
N HIS A 754 -29.08 -17.91 -5.60
CA HIS A 754 -28.30 -18.48 -6.71
C HIS A 754 -28.13 -20.00 -6.58
N LEU A 755 -27.84 -20.53 -5.38
CA LEU A 755 -27.72 -21.97 -5.16
C LEU A 755 -29.03 -22.72 -5.44
N GLN A 756 -30.17 -22.16 -5.04
CA GLN A 756 -31.48 -22.74 -5.33
C GLN A 756 -31.78 -22.73 -6.84
N LYS A 757 -31.41 -21.66 -7.56
CA LYS A 757 -31.54 -21.59 -9.02
C LYS A 757 -30.65 -22.62 -9.72
N LEU A 758 -29.42 -22.82 -9.25
CA LEU A 758 -28.52 -23.86 -9.79
C LEU A 758 -29.07 -25.27 -9.56
N GLU A 759 -29.61 -25.55 -8.38
CA GLU A 759 -30.25 -26.84 -8.07
C GLU A 759 -31.46 -27.08 -9.00
N ALA A 760 -32.26 -26.05 -9.28
CA ALA A 760 -33.39 -26.15 -10.20
C ALA A 760 -32.97 -26.43 -11.66
N LEU A 761 -31.75 -26.06 -12.06
CA LEU A 761 -31.19 -26.33 -13.39
C LEU A 761 -30.43 -27.66 -13.49
N ARG A 762 -30.36 -28.42 -12.39
CA ARG A 762 -29.63 -29.68 -12.32
C ARG A 762 -30.19 -30.69 -13.32
N THR A 763 -29.31 -31.23 -14.17
CA THR A 763 -29.65 -32.33 -15.07
C THR A 763 -29.44 -33.69 -14.38
N PRO A 764 -30.08 -34.78 -14.86
CA PRO A 764 -29.89 -36.11 -14.28
C PRO A 764 -28.46 -36.65 -14.31
N GLN A 765 -27.56 -36.04 -15.10
CA GLN A 765 -26.15 -36.43 -15.19
C GLN A 765 -25.29 -35.76 -14.10
N ILE A 766 -25.84 -34.78 -13.37
CA ILE A 766 -25.12 -34.01 -12.36
C ILE A 766 -25.54 -34.50 -10.98
N TYR A 767 -24.57 -35.01 -10.22
CA TYR A 767 -24.70 -35.21 -8.79
C TYR A 767 -24.44 -33.86 -8.12
N MET A 768 -25.47 -33.28 -7.51
CA MET A 768 -25.34 -32.11 -6.65
C MET A 768 -26.01 -32.40 -5.33
N ARG A 769 -25.32 -32.08 -4.23
CA ARG A 769 -25.86 -32.12 -2.89
C ARG A 769 -25.49 -30.84 -2.17
N GLN A 770 -26.48 -30.22 -1.55
CA GLN A 770 -26.30 -29.07 -0.68
C GLN A 770 -26.58 -29.49 0.77
N ASP A 771 -25.58 -29.35 1.62
CA ASP A 771 -25.66 -29.58 3.06
C ASP A 771 -25.47 -28.27 3.83
N ILE A 772 -25.86 -28.27 5.11
CA ILE A 772 -25.49 -27.23 6.07
C ILE A 772 -24.30 -27.75 6.86
N LEU A 773 -23.13 -27.14 6.67
CA LEU A 773 -21.90 -27.50 7.37
C LEU A 773 -22.05 -27.24 8.88
N CYS A 774 -22.51 -26.04 9.22
CA CYS A 774 -22.75 -25.56 10.57
C CYS A 774 -23.64 -24.31 10.55
N GLU A 775 -24.08 -23.88 11.73
CA GLU A 775 -24.59 -22.52 11.94
C GLU A 775 -23.42 -21.61 12.33
N THR A 776 -23.46 -20.39 11.80
CA THR A 776 -22.54 -19.30 12.12
C THR A 776 -22.88 -18.67 13.47
N LEU A 777 -22.06 -17.73 13.96
CA LEU A 777 -22.27 -17.10 15.27
C LEU A 777 -23.59 -16.30 15.32
N GLY A 778 -23.98 -15.68 14.21
CA GLY A 778 -25.25 -14.99 14.01
C GLY A 778 -26.43 -15.93 13.73
N GLY A 779 -26.21 -17.24 13.67
CA GLY A 779 -27.23 -18.25 13.40
C GLY A 779 -27.64 -18.36 11.93
N ASN A 780 -26.83 -17.85 11.00
CA ASN A 780 -26.99 -18.12 9.56
C ASN A 780 -26.36 -19.48 9.20
N SER A 781 -26.91 -20.18 8.20
CA SER A 781 -26.34 -21.46 7.77
C SER A 781 -25.07 -21.28 6.92
N CYS A 782 -24.07 -22.14 7.12
CA CYS A 782 -22.89 -22.19 6.26
C CYS A 782 -23.07 -23.33 5.24
N PRO A 783 -23.36 -23.04 3.95
CA PRO A 783 -23.62 -24.08 2.95
C PRO A 783 -22.33 -24.84 2.58
N LEU A 784 -22.46 -26.16 2.39
CA LEU A 784 -21.45 -27.03 1.81
C LEU A 784 -22.05 -27.72 0.58
N LEU A 785 -21.38 -27.59 -0.57
CA LEU A 785 -21.81 -28.19 -1.82
C LEU A 785 -20.93 -29.37 -2.19
N THR A 786 -21.57 -30.40 -2.73
CA THR A 786 -20.91 -31.53 -3.39
C THR A 786 -21.33 -31.56 -4.83
N ILE A 787 -20.40 -31.45 -5.78
CA ILE A 787 -20.71 -31.47 -7.22
C ILE A 787 -19.80 -32.47 -7.92
N THR A 788 -20.38 -33.42 -8.67
CA THR A 788 -19.67 -34.39 -9.51
C THR A 788 -20.60 -34.96 -10.59
N ALA A 789 -20.09 -35.84 -11.47
CA ALA A 789 -20.93 -36.51 -12.47
C ALA A 789 -21.62 -37.72 -11.85
N MET A 790 -22.88 -37.99 -12.20
CA MET A 790 -23.52 -39.26 -11.85
C MET A 790 -22.74 -40.44 -12.46
N PRO A 791 -22.72 -41.63 -11.82
CA PRO A 791 -22.19 -42.84 -12.46
C PRO A 791 -23.00 -43.19 -13.72
N GLU A 792 -22.31 -43.66 -14.77
CA GLU A 792 -22.96 -44.02 -16.05
C GLU A 792 -23.93 -45.19 -15.92
N SER A 793 -23.67 -46.09 -14.97
CA SER A 793 -24.54 -47.21 -14.65
C SER A 793 -24.40 -47.62 -13.18
N THR A 794 -25.32 -48.44 -12.69
CA THR A 794 -25.27 -49.03 -11.35
C THR A 794 -24.36 -50.27 -11.27
N SER A 795 -23.44 -50.44 -12.24
CA SER A 795 -22.45 -51.53 -12.17
C SER A 795 -21.45 -51.25 -11.05
N ASN A 796 -20.96 -52.32 -10.41
CA ASN A 796 -19.98 -52.18 -9.34
C ASN A 796 -18.73 -51.42 -9.80
N ASP A 797 -18.28 -51.63 -11.04
CA ASP A 797 -17.10 -50.95 -11.58
C ASP A 797 -17.30 -49.44 -11.70
N GLN A 798 -18.47 -49.01 -12.19
CA GLN A 798 -18.80 -47.58 -12.36
C GLN A 798 -19.02 -46.88 -11.02
N ILE A 799 -19.66 -47.56 -10.05
CA ILE A 799 -19.82 -47.04 -8.68
C ILE A 799 -18.45 -46.95 -7.99
N CYS A 800 -17.58 -47.96 -8.14
CA CYS A 800 -16.21 -47.92 -7.63
C CYS A 800 -15.41 -46.77 -8.26
N GLN A 801 -15.53 -46.54 -9.57
CA GLN A 801 -14.88 -45.43 -10.23
C GLN A 801 -15.38 -44.08 -9.71
N PHE A 802 -16.70 -43.93 -9.53
CA PHE A 802 -17.32 -42.74 -8.95
C PHE A 802 -16.75 -42.43 -7.56
N ARG A 803 -16.75 -43.41 -6.65
CA ARG A 803 -16.25 -43.25 -5.27
C ARG A 803 -14.77 -42.92 -5.19
N ASN A 804 -13.97 -43.42 -6.12
CA ASN A 804 -12.52 -43.26 -6.11
C ASN A 804 -12.01 -41.98 -6.77
N ARG A 805 -12.89 -41.18 -7.43
CA ARG A 805 -12.51 -39.89 -8.03
C ARG A 805 -11.77 -38.99 -7.03
N PRO A 806 -10.67 -38.32 -7.41
CA PRO A 806 -9.97 -37.41 -6.51
C PRO A 806 -10.86 -36.23 -6.08
N LEU A 807 -10.65 -35.72 -4.86
CA LEU A 807 -11.39 -34.57 -4.35
C LEU A 807 -10.68 -33.25 -4.68
N VAL A 808 -11.48 -32.21 -4.97
CA VAL A 808 -11.05 -30.81 -5.01
C VAL A 808 -11.85 -30.06 -3.97
N PHE A 809 -11.16 -29.38 -3.04
CA PHE A 809 -11.80 -28.59 -1.99
C PHE A 809 -11.64 -27.10 -2.27
N LEU A 810 -12.74 -26.38 -2.34
CA LEU A 810 -12.76 -24.94 -2.61
C LEU A 810 -13.46 -24.20 -1.49
N SER A 811 -12.90 -23.08 -1.08
CA SER A 811 -13.55 -22.12 -0.19
C SER A 811 -13.46 -20.71 -0.75
N SER A 812 -14.33 -19.83 -0.29
CA SER A 812 -14.30 -18.43 -0.68
C SER A 812 -14.83 -17.55 0.44
N ARG A 813 -14.45 -16.28 0.37
CA ARG A 813 -15.11 -15.19 1.09
C ARG A 813 -15.08 -15.33 2.60
N VAL A 814 -13.89 -15.64 3.11
CA VAL A 814 -13.59 -15.58 4.54
C VAL A 814 -13.52 -14.13 5.05
N HIS A 815 -13.05 -13.19 4.21
CA HIS A 815 -13.13 -11.76 4.48
C HIS A 815 -14.36 -11.15 3.77
N PRO A 816 -15.32 -10.57 4.51
CA PRO A 816 -16.59 -10.14 3.94
C PRO A 816 -16.52 -9.11 2.81
N GLY A 817 -15.59 -8.15 2.90
CA GLY A 817 -15.46 -7.03 1.95
C GLY A 817 -14.82 -7.40 0.61
N GLU A 818 -14.35 -8.63 0.43
CA GLU A 818 -13.66 -9.10 -0.78
C GLU A 818 -14.67 -9.62 -1.83
N THR A 819 -15.53 -8.72 -2.34
CA THR A 819 -16.65 -9.06 -3.24
C THR A 819 -16.29 -9.86 -4.48
N ASN A 820 -15.15 -9.51 -5.06
CA ASN A 820 -14.57 -10.18 -6.21
C ASN A 820 -14.41 -11.70 -6.04
N ALA A 821 -14.09 -12.19 -4.85
CA ALA A 821 -13.97 -13.63 -4.59
C ALA A 821 -15.29 -14.40 -4.81
N SER A 822 -16.45 -13.81 -4.49
CA SER A 822 -17.75 -14.46 -4.75
C SER A 822 -18.09 -14.50 -6.23
N TRP A 823 -17.66 -13.50 -7.01
CA TRP A 823 -17.86 -13.50 -8.45
C TRP A 823 -17.01 -14.56 -9.15
N VAL A 824 -15.76 -14.77 -8.70
CA VAL A 824 -14.94 -15.91 -9.13
C VAL A 824 -15.63 -17.23 -8.75
N MET A 825 -16.12 -17.36 -7.52
CA MET A 825 -16.85 -18.54 -7.06
C MET A 825 -18.14 -18.78 -7.87
N LYS A 826 -18.89 -17.73 -8.23
CA LYS A 826 -20.07 -17.82 -9.10
C LYS A 826 -19.71 -18.41 -10.45
N GLY A 827 -18.65 -17.91 -11.10
CA GLY A 827 -18.16 -18.46 -12.37
C GLY A 827 -17.73 -19.93 -12.25
N THR A 828 -17.10 -20.31 -11.15
CA THR A 828 -16.75 -21.70 -10.85
C THR A 828 -18.00 -22.59 -10.71
N LEU A 829 -19.00 -22.17 -9.94
CA LEU A 829 -20.23 -22.94 -9.73
C LEU A 829 -21.05 -23.08 -11.02
N GLU A 830 -21.21 -21.99 -11.77
CA GLU A 830 -21.93 -22.02 -13.05
C GLU A 830 -21.24 -22.88 -14.09
N PHE A 831 -19.90 -22.84 -14.17
CA PHE A 831 -19.16 -23.75 -15.03
C PHE A 831 -19.39 -25.21 -14.63
N LEU A 832 -19.30 -25.52 -13.32
CA LEU A 832 -19.53 -26.86 -12.80
C LEU A 832 -20.96 -27.36 -12.96
N MET A 833 -21.96 -26.48 -13.03
CA MET A 833 -23.36 -26.84 -13.31
C MET A 833 -23.72 -26.78 -14.79
N GLY A 834 -22.82 -26.25 -15.63
CA GLY A 834 -23.02 -26.09 -17.06
C GLY A 834 -23.07 -27.41 -17.84
N SER A 835 -23.68 -27.35 -19.02
CA SER A 835 -23.83 -28.46 -19.96
C SER A 835 -22.66 -28.63 -20.94
N SER A 836 -21.60 -27.81 -20.83
CA SER A 836 -20.47 -27.90 -21.74
C SER A 836 -19.74 -29.25 -21.63
N PRO A 837 -19.17 -29.80 -22.73
CA PRO A 837 -18.40 -31.04 -22.67
C PRO A 837 -17.22 -30.97 -21.70
N LEU A 838 -16.56 -29.80 -21.59
CA LEU A 838 -15.46 -29.59 -20.64
C LEU A 838 -15.95 -29.68 -19.18
N ALA A 839 -17.11 -29.09 -18.87
CA ALA A 839 -17.70 -29.17 -17.55
C ALA A 839 -18.09 -30.62 -17.20
N HIS A 840 -18.66 -31.35 -18.15
CA HIS A 840 -18.97 -32.77 -17.99
C HIS A 840 -17.71 -33.60 -17.69
N SER A 841 -16.67 -33.49 -18.53
CA SER A 841 -15.40 -34.21 -18.31
C SER A 841 -14.71 -33.83 -16.99
N LEU A 842 -14.87 -32.59 -16.52
CA LEU A 842 -14.35 -32.15 -15.23
C LEU A 842 -15.13 -32.79 -14.06
N ARG A 843 -16.45 -32.88 -14.16
CA ARG A 843 -17.30 -33.58 -13.19
C ARG A 843 -17.03 -35.08 -13.14
N GLU A 844 -16.68 -35.71 -14.26
CA GLU A 844 -16.26 -37.12 -14.30
C GLU A 844 -14.85 -37.33 -13.71
N ALA A 845 -14.03 -36.27 -13.73
CA ALA A 845 -12.68 -36.30 -13.20
C ALA A 845 -12.62 -36.21 -11.68
N TYR A 846 -13.47 -35.39 -11.07
CA TYR A 846 -13.30 -34.98 -9.68
C TYR A 846 -14.62 -34.95 -8.91
N ILE A 847 -14.50 -35.04 -7.58
CA ILE A 847 -15.56 -34.68 -6.65
C ILE A 847 -15.21 -33.30 -6.08
N PHE A 848 -16.08 -32.32 -6.28
CA PHE A 848 -15.90 -30.98 -5.74
C PHE A 848 -16.61 -30.87 -4.39
N LYS A 849 -15.88 -30.43 -3.36
CA LYS A 849 -16.44 -29.98 -2.08
C LYS A 849 -16.21 -28.48 -1.95
N ILE A 850 -17.29 -27.72 -1.84
CA ILE A 850 -17.24 -26.26 -1.96
C ILE A 850 -17.95 -25.60 -0.78
N VAL A 851 -17.24 -24.72 -0.07
CA VAL A 851 -17.84 -23.77 0.88
C VAL A 851 -17.83 -22.39 0.22
N PRO A 852 -18.93 -21.97 -0.44
CA PRO A 852 -18.92 -20.78 -1.30
C PRO A 852 -18.79 -19.46 -0.53
N MET A 853 -19.04 -19.46 0.79
CA MET A 853 -18.88 -18.29 1.65
C MET A 853 -18.58 -18.73 3.09
N LEU A 854 -17.35 -18.50 3.54
CA LEU A 854 -16.89 -18.87 4.89
C LEU A 854 -17.37 -17.91 5.98
N ASN A 855 -17.70 -16.66 5.63
CA ASN A 855 -18.14 -15.64 6.58
C ASN A 855 -19.49 -14.99 6.21
N PRO A 856 -20.61 -15.74 6.23
CA PRO A 856 -21.94 -15.19 5.98
C PRO A 856 -22.28 -14.00 6.88
N ASP A 857 -22.02 -14.10 8.19
CA ASP A 857 -22.42 -13.04 9.12
C ASP A 857 -21.72 -11.71 8.85
N GLY A 858 -20.41 -11.73 8.61
CA GLY A 858 -19.69 -10.51 8.29
C GLY A 858 -20.20 -9.88 6.99
N VAL A 859 -20.55 -10.70 5.98
CA VAL A 859 -21.13 -10.22 4.71
C VAL A 859 -22.49 -9.56 4.94
N VAL A 860 -23.36 -10.21 5.71
CA VAL A 860 -24.70 -9.69 6.00
C VAL A 860 -24.63 -8.34 6.69
N ASN A 861 -23.69 -8.16 7.63
CA ASN A 861 -23.57 -6.96 8.45
C ASN A 861 -22.67 -5.86 7.85
N GLY A 862 -22.16 -6.03 6.62
CA GLY A 862 -21.35 -5.00 5.97
C GLY A 862 -19.94 -4.82 6.57
N ASN A 863 -19.40 -5.85 7.21
CA ASN A 863 -18.01 -5.87 7.65
C ASN A 863 -17.05 -5.87 6.43
N HIS A 864 -15.79 -5.53 6.66
CA HIS A 864 -14.71 -5.64 5.68
C HIS A 864 -13.90 -6.93 5.86
N ARG A 865 -13.54 -7.27 7.11
CA ARG A 865 -12.48 -8.25 7.42
C ARG A 865 -12.94 -9.37 8.36
N CYS A 866 -13.58 -9.01 9.45
CA CYS A 866 -13.83 -9.89 10.59
C CYS A 866 -15.19 -10.57 10.55
N SER A 867 -15.32 -11.67 11.30
CA SER A 867 -16.63 -12.22 11.67
C SER A 867 -17.26 -11.45 12.84
N LEU A 868 -18.41 -11.90 13.34
CA LEU A 868 -19.03 -11.35 14.55
C LEU A 868 -18.19 -11.57 15.82
N SER A 869 -17.19 -12.47 15.81
CA SER A 869 -16.23 -12.57 16.91
C SER A 869 -15.33 -11.34 17.05
N GLY A 870 -15.25 -10.49 16.01
CA GLY A 870 -14.28 -9.39 15.93
C GLY A 870 -12.90 -9.83 15.43
N GLU A 871 -12.70 -11.13 15.16
CA GLU A 871 -11.42 -11.69 14.71
C GLU A 871 -11.40 -11.99 13.19
N ASP A 872 -10.20 -11.90 12.60
CA ASP A 872 -9.92 -12.35 11.24
C ASP A 872 -9.95 -13.89 11.18
N LEU A 873 -11.00 -14.46 10.57
CA LEU A 873 -11.18 -15.90 10.45
C LEU A 873 -10.03 -16.61 9.71
N ASN A 874 -9.29 -15.92 8.83
CA ASN A 874 -8.12 -16.48 8.16
C ASN A 874 -6.83 -16.38 9.01
N ARG A 875 -6.93 -16.03 10.30
CA ARG A 875 -5.90 -16.26 11.32
C ARG A 875 -6.28 -17.35 12.32
N GLN A 876 -7.51 -17.87 12.24
CA GLN A 876 -8.05 -18.82 13.21
C GLN A 876 -7.89 -20.28 12.80
N TRP A 877 -7.22 -20.60 11.68
CA TRP A 877 -7.15 -21.98 11.20
C TRP A 877 -6.24 -22.87 12.04
N GLN A 878 -5.26 -22.33 12.75
CA GLN A 878 -4.36 -23.15 13.57
C GLN A 878 -5.13 -23.80 14.74
N SER A 879 -5.92 -23.01 15.47
CA SER A 879 -6.70 -23.48 16.64
C SER A 879 -8.09 -22.82 16.69
N PRO A 880 -9.01 -23.14 15.77
CA PRO A 880 -10.33 -22.53 15.74
C PRO A 880 -11.18 -22.99 16.93
N SER A 881 -12.00 -22.10 17.46
CA SER A 881 -13.01 -22.40 18.48
C SER A 881 -14.31 -22.85 17.80
N PRO A 882 -14.98 -23.93 18.26
CA PRO A 882 -16.27 -24.35 17.70
C PRO A 882 -17.39 -23.34 17.97
N GLU A 883 -17.26 -22.54 19.04
CA GLU A 883 -18.27 -21.55 19.41
C GLU A 883 -18.02 -20.21 18.72
N LEU A 884 -16.78 -19.70 18.70
CA LEU A 884 -16.46 -18.39 18.11
C LEU A 884 -16.17 -18.46 16.61
N HIS A 885 -15.60 -19.57 16.14
CA HIS A 885 -15.13 -19.76 14.76
C HIS A 885 -15.78 -21.00 14.10
N PRO A 886 -17.12 -21.19 14.20
CA PRO A 886 -17.78 -22.44 13.81
C PRO A 886 -17.49 -22.82 12.35
N THR A 887 -17.51 -21.86 11.42
CA THR A 887 -17.25 -22.12 10.00
C THR A 887 -15.85 -22.67 9.77
N ILE A 888 -14.83 -22.04 10.36
CA ILE A 888 -13.44 -22.50 10.25
C ILE A 888 -13.23 -23.84 10.98
N TYR A 889 -13.79 -23.99 12.18
CA TYR A 889 -13.72 -25.22 12.96
C TYR A 889 -14.26 -26.41 12.16
N HIS A 890 -15.48 -26.30 11.64
CA HIS A 890 -16.12 -27.40 10.93
C HIS A 890 -15.50 -27.64 9.54
N THR A 891 -15.06 -26.61 8.82
CA THR A 891 -14.32 -26.78 7.56
C THR A 891 -12.99 -27.51 7.78
N LYS A 892 -12.19 -27.11 8.79
CA LYS A 892 -10.94 -27.79 9.14
C LYS A 892 -11.19 -29.25 9.54
N SER A 893 -12.23 -29.49 10.36
CA SER A 893 -12.59 -30.85 10.80
C SER A 893 -12.96 -31.77 9.65
N LEU A 894 -13.68 -31.24 8.67
CA LEU A 894 -14.06 -31.99 7.47
C LEU A 894 -12.83 -32.39 6.64
N LEU A 895 -11.84 -31.49 6.53
CA LEU A 895 -10.54 -31.79 5.90
C LEU A 895 -9.72 -32.81 6.71
N GLN A 896 -9.74 -32.72 8.04
CA GLN A 896 -9.10 -33.69 8.92
C GLN A 896 -9.73 -35.08 8.79
N TYR A 897 -11.05 -35.17 8.69
CA TYR A 897 -11.76 -36.43 8.44
C TYR A 897 -11.33 -37.03 7.09
N LEU A 898 -11.28 -36.23 6.03
CA LEU A 898 -10.79 -36.68 4.71
C LEU A 898 -9.36 -37.22 4.78
N ALA A 899 -8.46 -36.54 5.48
CA ALA A 899 -7.10 -37.03 5.68
C ALA A 899 -7.07 -38.35 6.45
N ALA A 900 -7.87 -38.49 7.51
CA ALA A 900 -7.93 -39.70 8.34
C ALA A 900 -8.43 -40.92 7.56
N ILE A 901 -9.36 -40.74 6.61
CA ILE A 901 -9.82 -41.83 5.71
C ILE A 901 -8.95 -41.98 4.45
N GLN A 902 -7.77 -41.34 4.40
CA GLN A 902 -6.84 -41.37 3.26
C GLN A 902 -7.43 -40.84 1.94
N ARG A 903 -8.32 -39.85 2.04
CA ARG A 903 -8.99 -39.17 0.93
C ARG A 903 -8.74 -37.66 0.95
N ALA A 904 -7.55 -37.23 1.41
CA ALA A 904 -7.16 -35.83 1.40
C ALA A 904 -7.34 -35.21 -0.01
N PRO A 905 -7.83 -33.96 -0.13
CA PRO A 905 -8.03 -33.32 -1.43
C PRO A 905 -6.74 -33.25 -2.26
N LEU A 906 -6.89 -33.40 -3.58
CA LEU A 906 -5.80 -33.19 -4.54
C LEU A 906 -5.40 -31.71 -4.63
N VAL A 907 -6.40 -30.83 -4.52
CA VAL A 907 -6.25 -29.37 -4.54
C VAL A 907 -7.13 -28.77 -3.44
N PHE A 908 -6.56 -27.84 -2.69
CA PHE A 908 -7.28 -26.91 -1.84
C PHE A 908 -7.07 -25.50 -2.38
N CYS A 909 -8.13 -24.73 -2.60
CA CYS A 909 -8.00 -23.33 -3.01
C CYS A 909 -9.02 -22.44 -2.30
N ASP A 910 -8.51 -21.42 -1.63
CA ASP A 910 -9.31 -20.41 -0.93
C ASP A 910 -9.32 -19.10 -1.74
N TYR A 911 -10.50 -18.61 -2.14
CA TYR A 911 -10.65 -17.43 -3.01
C TYR A 911 -10.80 -16.14 -2.19
N HIS A 912 -9.94 -15.16 -2.49
CA HIS A 912 -9.75 -13.87 -1.80
C HIS A 912 -9.69 -12.69 -2.77
N GLY A 913 -9.67 -11.48 -2.21
CA GLY A 913 -9.48 -10.22 -2.93
C GLY A 913 -8.29 -9.41 -2.43
N HIS A 914 -7.48 -8.88 -3.35
CA HIS A 914 -6.31 -8.07 -3.02
C HIS A 914 -6.53 -6.59 -3.30
N SER A 915 -6.43 -5.77 -2.24
CA SER A 915 -6.71 -4.33 -2.27
C SER A 915 -5.59 -3.43 -2.80
N ARG A 916 -4.37 -3.96 -2.96
CA ARG A 916 -3.18 -3.20 -3.40
C ARG A 916 -2.52 -3.67 -4.70
N LYS A 917 -2.90 -4.83 -5.24
CA LYS A 917 -2.23 -5.44 -6.41
C LYS A 917 -3.21 -5.59 -7.55
N LYS A 918 -2.68 -5.46 -8.77
CA LYS A 918 -3.39 -5.71 -10.02
C LYS A 918 -3.33 -7.20 -10.36
N ASN A 919 -4.19 -7.63 -11.28
CA ASN A 919 -4.32 -9.02 -11.76
C ASN A 919 -4.86 -10.01 -10.72
N VAL A 920 -5.00 -11.27 -11.15
CA VAL A 920 -5.29 -12.43 -10.31
C VAL A 920 -4.02 -13.26 -10.15
N PHE A 921 -3.72 -13.76 -8.96
CA PHE A 921 -2.52 -14.58 -8.72
C PHE A 921 -2.75 -15.57 -7.58
N MET A 922 -1.77 -16.43 -7.31
CA MET A 922 -1.85 -17.43 -6.24
C MET A 922 -0.69 -17.36 -5.28
N TYR A 923 -1.04 -17.54 -4.03
CA TYR A 923 -0.11 -17.85 -2.96
C TYR A 923 -0.16 -19.36 -2.70
N GLY A 924 0.98 -20.07 -2.69
CA GLY A 924 1.10 -21.52 -2.40
C GLY A 924 2.15 -21.84 -1.32
N CYS A 925 2.47 -23.10 -1.02
CA CYS A 925 3.45 -23.42 0.02
C CYS A 925 4.61 -24.25 -0.54
N SER A 926 5.85 -23.81 -0.28
CA SER A 926 7.08 -24.55 -0.58
C SER A 926 8.09 -24.43 0.54
N LEU A 927 8.60 -25.59 0.97
CA LEU A 927 9.73 -25.69 1.90
C LEU A 927 10.99 -25.08 1.29
N LYS A 928 11.32 -25.46 0.05
CA LYS A 928 12.56 -25.04 -0.60
C LYS A 928 12.62 -23.54 -0.80
N GLU A 929 11.53 -22.93 -1.26
CA GLU A 929 11.49 -21.49 -1.49
C GLU A 929 11.60 -20.70 -0.18
N THR A 930 10.93 -21.16 0.88
CA THR A 930 11.00 -20.53 2.20
C THR A 930 12.41 -20.59 2.79
N VAL A 931 13.07 -21.76 2.75
CA VAL A 931 14.44 -21.92 3.27
C VAL A 931 15.46 -21.14 2.45
N TRP A 932 15.29 -21.06 1.13
CA TRP A 932 16.20 -20.30 0.25
C TRP A 932 16.16 -18.80 0.58
N GLN A 933 14.98 -18.25 0.91
CA GLN A 933 14.83 -16.83 1.20
C GLN A 933 15.38 -16.43 2.57
N THR A 934 15.38 -17.34 3.56
CA THR A 934 15.78 -17.05 4.94
C THR A 934 17.29 -17.22 5.22
N ASN A 935 18.12 -17.45 4.19
CA ASN A 935 19.60 -17.56 4.28
C ASN A 935 20.12 -18.59 5.31
N ILE A 936 19.34 -19.62 5.64
CA ILE A 936 19.81 -20.73 6.48
C ILE A 936 20.85 -21.52 5.68
N SER A 937 22.09 -21.61 6.21
CA SER A 937 23.20 -22.32 5.58
C SER A 937 22.77 -23.72 5.13
N ALA A 938 22.71 -23.87 3.81
CA ALA A 938 22.30 -25.08 3.13
C ALA A 938 23.26 -26.25 3.41
N THR A 939 22.94 -27.07 4.40
CA THR A 939 23.08 -28.54 4.27
C THR A 939 22.03 -29.12 3.30
N SER A 940 21.38 -28.29 2.47
CA SER A 940 20.13 -28.56 1.76
C SER A 940 20.24 -29.40 0.47
N CYS A 941 21.24 -30.27 0.35
CA CYS A 941 21.37 -31.15 -0.83
C CYS A 941 20.42 -32.37 -0.85
N GLU A 942 19.59 -32.59 0.18
CA GLU A 942 18.79 -33.82 0.31
C GLU A 942 17.26 -33.62 0.45
N LEU A 943 16.74 -32.39 0.31
CA LEU A 943 15.28 -32.17 0.37
C LEU A 943 14.63 -32.49 -0.99
N HIS A 944 13.92 -33.61 -1.09
CA HIS A 944 13.07 -33.92 -2.24
C HIS A 944 11.66 -33.34 -1.99
N GLU A 945 11.27 -32.33 -2.77
CA GLU A 945 9.94 -31.70 -2.71
C GLU A 945 9.29 -31.83 -4.09
N ASP A 946 8.03 -32.25 -4.15
CA ASP A 946 7.27 -32.31 -5.40
C ASP A 946 7.03 -30.89 -5.94
N LEU A 947 7.47 -30.61 -7.16
CA LEU A 947 7.25 -29.33 -7.85
C LEU A 947 5.78 -29.13 -8.31
N GLY A 948 4.91 -30.10 -8.03
CA GLY A 948 3.49 -30.10 -8.35
C GLY A 948 2.70 -28.89 -7.85
N TYR A 949 3.20 -28.16 -6.83
CA TYR A 949 2.59 -26.93 -6.33
C TYR A 949 2.67 -25.76 -7.32
N ARG A 950 3.60 -25.77 -8.31
CA ARG A 950 3.65 -24.72 -9.35
C ARG A 950 2.80 -25.06 -10.57
N THR A 951 2.35 -26.30 -10.73
CA THR A 951 1.72 -26.77 -11.96
C THR A 951 0.42 -26.03 -12.27
N LEU A 952 -0.49 -25.90 -11.30
CA LEU A 952 -1.77 -25.22 -11.52
C LEU A 952 -1.61 -23.72 -11.83
N PRO A 953 -0.81 -22.94 -11.07
CA PRO A 953 -0.47 -21.55 -11.44
C PRO A 953 0.14 -21.41 -12.84
N LYS A 954 1.04 -22.32 -13.25
CA LYS A 954 1.63 -22.32 -14.60
C LYS A 954 0.60 -22.61 -15.70
N ILE A 955 -0.33 -23.53 -15.46
CA ILE A 955 -1.43 -23.80 -16.41
C ILE A 955 -2.30 -22.55 -16.56
N LEU A 956 -2.61 -21.88 -15.44
CA LEU A 956 -3.41 -20.65 -15.44
C LEU A 956 -2.73 -19.52 -16.19
N SER A 957 -1.43 -19.29 -15.98
CA SER A 957 -0.70 -18.22 -16.67
C SER A 957 -0.68 -18.36 -18.20
N GLN A 958 -0.85 -19.58 -18.70
CA GLN A 958 -0.91 -19.86 -20.15
C GLN A 958 -2.30 -19.65 -20.75
N MET A 959 -3.38 -19.69 -19.94
CA MET A 959 -4.75 -19.68 -20.46
C MET A 959 -5.63 -18.54 -19.95
N ALA A 960 -5.43 -18.11 -18.70
CA ALA A 960 -6.30 -17.19 -17.99
C ALA A 960 -5.75 -15.76 -18.15
N PRO A 961 -6.41 -14.88 -18.91
CA PRO A 961 -5.80 -13.61 -19.29
C PRO A 961 -5.64 -12.62 -18.15
N ALA A 962 -6.40 -12.79 -17.07
CA ALA A 962 -6.28 -12.00 -15.84
C ALA A 962 -5.19 -12.54 -14.89
N PHE A 963 -4.63 -13.73 -15.14
CA PHE A 963 -3.73 -14.40 -14.19
C PHE A 963 -2.27 -14.00 -14.37
N SER A 964 -1.60 -13.70 -13.26
CA SER A 964 -0.19 -13.30 -13.18
C SER A 964 0.66 -14.36 -12.50
N MET A 965 1.56 -15.00 -13.25
CA MET A 965 2.55 -15.90 -12.63
C MET A 965 3.61 -15.12 -11.85
N ALA A 966 4.00 -13.94 -12.33
CA ALA A 966 5.03 -13.12 -11.69
C ALA A 966 4.63 -12.63 -10.29
N SER A 967 3.33 -12.51 -10.04
CA SER A 967 2.79 -12.08 -8.75
C SER A 967 2.56 -13.23 -7.76
N CYS A 968 2.73 -14.49 -8.19
CA CYS A 968 2.58 -15.65 -7.32
C CYS A 968 3.76 -15.75 -6.33
N SER A 969 3.48 -16.15 -5.09
CA SER A 969 4.51 -16.46 -4.09
C SER A 969 4.22 -17.81 -3.43
N PHE A 970 5.25 -18.62 -3.24
CA PHE A 970 5.13 -19.92 -2.57
C PHE A 970 5.83 -19.96 -1.21
N VAL A 971 6.26 -18.80 -0.72
CA VAL A 971 6.95 -18.61 0.55
C VAL A 971 5.94 -18.66 1.69
N VAL A 972 6.34 -19.29 2.79
CA VAL A 972 5.56 -19.37 4.03
C VAL A 972 6.17 -18.43 5.05
N GLU A 973 5.56 -17.26 5.20
CA GLU A 973 5.92 -16.23 6.19
C GLU A 973 5.30 -16.54 7.55
N ARG A 974 5.97 -16.11 8.63
CA ARG A 974 5.49 -16.32 10.00
C ARG A 974 4.11 -15.71 10.23
N SER A 975 3.86 -14.51 9.72
CA SER A 975 2.58 -13.81 9.87
C SER A 975 1.39 -14.57 9.24
N LYS A 976 1.67 -15.52 8.34
CA LYS A 976 0.68 -16.29 7.59
C LYS A 976 0.56 -17.74 8.05
N GLU A 977 1.24 -18.15 9.12
CA GLU A 977 1.28 -19.55 9.55
C GLU A 977 -0.08 -20.14 9.94
N ALA A 978 -1.00 -19.27 10.39
CA ALA A 978 -2.34 -19.62 10.83
C ALA A 978 -3.41 -19.41 9.73
N THR A 979 -2.99 -19.20 8.47
CA THR A 979 -3.89 -19.10 7.31
C THR A 979 -4.36 -20.46 6.82
N ALA A 980 -5.52 -20.49 6.16
CA ALA A 980 -6.11 -21.71 5.59
C ALA A 980 -5.10 -22.50 4.75
N ARG A 981 -4.47 -21.81 3.78
CA ARG A 981 -3.49 -22.38 2.87
C ARG A 981 -2.37 -23.13 3.62
N VAL A 982 -1.76 -22.49 4.61
CA VAL A 982 -0.60 -23.03 5.33
C VAL A 982 -1.01 -24.18 6.25
N VAL A 983 -2.12 -24.03 6.98
CA VAL A 983 -2.64 -25.09 7.86
C VAL A 983 -3.06 -26.32 7.05
N VAL A 984 -3.74 -26.15 5.93
CA VAL A 984 -4.17 -27.26 5.07
C VAL A 984 -2.98 -27.96 4.42
N TRP A 985 -1.94 -27.21 4.03
CA TRP A 985 -0.70 -27.80 3.54
C TRP A 985 0.05 -28.59 4.63
N ARG A 986 0.25 -27.97 5.81
CA ARG A 986 1.10 -28.49 6.89
C ARG A 986 0.45 -29.59 7.73
N GLU A 987 -0.84 -29.47 8.04
CA GLU A 987 -1.56 -30.38 8.96
C GLU A 987 -2.43 -31.41 8.24
N ILE A 988 -2.94 -31.10 7.04
CA ILE A 988 -3.80 -32.02 6.26
C ILE A 988 -2.99 -32.75 5.17
N GLY A 989 -1.83 -32.20 4.77
CA GLY A 989 -0.94 -32.82 3.78
C GLY A 989 -1.32 -32.51 2.32
N VAL A 990 -2.15 -31.51 2.07
CA VAL A 990 -2.53 -31.12 0.70
C VAL A 990 -1.41 -30.31 0.05
N GLN A 991 -0.65 -30.94 -0.85
CA GLN A 991 0.49 -30.30 -1.52
C GLN A 991 0.10 -29.08 -2.37
N ARG A 992 -1.04 -29.15 -3.06
CA ARG A 992 -1.59 -28.06 -3.90
C ARG A 992 -2.60 -27.25 -3.10
N SER A 993 -2.13 -26.65 -2.01
CA SER A 993 -2.89 -25.74 -1.17
C SER A 993 -2.60 -24.30 -1.56
N TYR A 994 -3.64 -23.55 -1.93
CA TYR A 994 -3.50 -22.20 -2.46
C TYR A 994 -4.46 -21.20 -1.82
N THR A 995 -4.03 -19.95 -1.80
CA THR A 995 -4.91 -18.78 -1.75
C THR A 995 -4.91 -18.15 -3.14
N MET A 996 -6.08 -17.96 -3.76
CA MET A 996 -6.22 -17.20 -5.00
C MET A 996 -6.63 -15.77 -4.67
N GLU A 997 -5.79 -14.82 -5.07
CA GLU A 997 -6.01 -13.39 -4.84
C GLU A 997 -6.49 -12.73 -6.13
N SER A 998 -7.67 -12.12 -6.09
CA SER A 998 -8.23 -11.38 -7.23
C SER A 998 -8.14 -9.86 -7.01
N THR A 999 -7.78 -9.10 -8.02
CA THR A 999 -7.71 -7.62 -7.91
C THR A 999 -9.10 -6.99 -7.68
N LEU A 1000 -9.14 -5.87 -6.95
CA LEU A 1000 -10.31 -4.99 -6.83
C LEU A 1000 -10.29 -3.84 -7.87
N CYS A 1001 -9.17 -3.65 -8.55
CA CYS A 1001 -8.95 -2.54 -9.49
C CYS A 1001 -9.02 -3.01 -10.94
N GLY A 1002 -8.01 -3.75 -11.41
CA GLY A 1002 -7.85 -4.08 -12.82
C GLY A 1002 -6.56 -4.84 -13.12
N CYS A 1003 -6.31 -5.09 -14.40
CA CYS A 1003 -5.12 -5.82 -14.86
C CYS A 1003 -4.08 -4.86 -15.47
N ASP A 1004 -2.79 -5.16 -15.30
CA ASP A 1004 -1.67 -4.44 -15.93
C ASP A 1004 -0.99 -5.25 -17.05
N GLN A 1005 -1.46 -6.46 -17.30
CA GLN A 1005 -0.99 -7.35 -18.36
C GLN A 1005 -2.14 -8.13 -19.02
N GLY A 1006 -1.80 -8.90 -20.05
CA GLY A 1006 -2.75 -9.71 -20.80
C GLY A 1006 -3.77 -8.87 -21.57
N LYS A 1007 -4.86 -9.51 -22.01
CA LYS A 1007 -5.92 -8.87 -22.81
C LYS A 1007 -6.72 -7.80 -22.05
N TYR A 1008 -6.58 -7.78 -20.72
CA TYR A 1008 -7.28 -6.86 -19.80
C TYR A 1008 -6.38 -5.72 -19.30
N LYS A 1009 -5.15 -5.60 -19.83
CA LYS A 1009 -4.22 -4.53 -19.47
C LYS A 1009 -4.87 -3.15 -19.62
N GLY A 1010 -4.83 -2.36 -18.56
CA GLY A 1010 -5.35 -1.00 -18.53
C GLY A 1010 -6.88 -0.90 -18.41
N LEU A 1011 -7.56 -2.02 -18.16
CA LEU A 1011 -9.00 -2.07 -17.92
C LEU A 1011 -9.30 -2.32 -16.45
N GLN A 1012 -10.38 -1.72 -15.97
CA GLN A 1012 -10.95 -2.04 -14.67
C GLN A 1012 -11.59 -3.42 -14.70
N ILE A 1013 -11.48 -4.15 -13.60
CA ILE A 1013 -12.05 -5.49 -13.48
C ILE A 1013 -13.56 -5.41 -13.30
N GLY A 1014 -14.31 -6.17 -14.11
CA GLY A 1014 -15.75 -6.33 -14.03
C GLY A 1014 -16.16 -7.71 -13.49
N THR A 1015 -17.45 -7.89 -13.23
CA THR A 1015 -18.01 -9.20 -12.79
C THR A 1015 -17.80 -10.29 -13.84
N ARG A 1016 -17.88 -9.94 -15.13
CA ARG A 1016 -17.65 -10.88 -16.24
C ARG A 1016 -16.24 -11.47 -16.24
N GLU A 1017 -15.22 -10.65 -16.04
CA GLU A 1017 -13.83 -11.10 -16.01
C GLU A 1017 -13.54 -11.97 -14.78
N LEU A 1018 -14.19 -11.66 -13.65
CA LEU A 1018 -14.10 -12.47 -12.43
C LEU A 1018 -14.78 -13.84 -12.60
N GLU A 1019 -15.97 -13.87 -13.19
CA GLU A 1019 -16.66 -15.13 -13.53
C GLU A 1019 -15.87 -15.95 -14.57
N GLU A 1020 -15.29 -15.30 -15.58
CA GLU A 1020 -14.40 -15.95 -16.54
C GLU A 1020 -13.21 -16.60 -15.82
N MET A 1021 -12.59 -15.91 -14.85
CA MET A 1021 -11.48 -16.46 -14.07
C MET A 1021 -11.89 -17.74 -13.32
N GLY A 1022 -13.09 -17.76 -12.72
CA GLY A 1022 -13.64 -18.95 -12.06
C GLY A 1022 -13.83 -20.13 -13.02
N ALA A 1023 -14.33 -19.88 -14.22
CA ALA A 1023 -14.47 -20.89 -15.27
C ALA A 1023 -13.09 -21.37 -15.80
N GLN A 1024 -12.13 -20.46 -16.00
CA GLN A 1024 -10.77 -20.81 -16.43
C GLN A 1024 -10.04 -21.64 -15.36
N PHE A 1025 -10.30 -21.41 -14.08
CA PHE A 1025 -9.80 -22.26 -13.00
C PHE A 1025 -10.31 -23.70 -13.14
N CYS A 1026 -11.60 -23.90 -13.43
CA CYS A 1026 -12.16 -25.22 -13.72
C CYS A 1026 -11.48 -25.89 -14.93
N VAL A 1027 -11.26 -25.15 -16.01
CA VAL A 1027 -10.55 -25.65 -17.20
C VAL A 1027 -9.10 -26.03 -16.88
N ALA A 1028 -8.42 -25.25 -16.03
CA ALA A 1028 -7.06 -25.53 -15.58
C ALA A 1028 -6.98 -26.82 -14.76
N LEU A 1029 -7.96 -27.08 -13.88
CA LEU A 1029 -8.07 -28.36 -13.15
C LEU A 1029 -8.25 -29.55 -14.10
N LEU A 1030 -9.05 -29.42 -15.16
CA LEU A 1030 -9.19 -30.47 -16.16
C LEU A 1030 -7.87 -30.77 -16.88
N ARG A 1031 -7.06 -29.73 -17.17
CA ARG A 1031 -5.70 -29.91 -17.73
C ARG A 1031 -4.73 -30.53 -16.74
N LEU A 1032 -4.85 -30.19 -15.46
CA LEU A 1032 -4.04 -30.79 -14.39
C LEU A 1032 -4.18 -32.32 -14.39
N LYS A 1033 -5.41 -32.86 -14.52
CA LYS A 1033 -5.65 -34.32 -14.64
C LYS A 1033 -4.80 -34.99 -15.72
N ARG A 1034 -4.75 -34.39 -16.91
CA ARG A 1034 -4.04 -34.94 -18.07
C ARG A 1034 -2.54 -35.07 -17.81
N LEU A 1035 -1.96 -34.04 -17.20
CA LEU A 1035 -0.54 -34.00 -16.85
C LEU A 1035 -0.17 -34.92 -15.70
N THR A 1036 -1.11 -35.26 -14.82
CA THR A 1036 -0.89 -36.18 -13.68
C THR A 1036 -1.25 -37.64 -13.98
N SER A 1037 -1.75 -37.96 -15.19
CA SER A 1037 -2.12 -39.33 -15.57
C SER A 1037 -0.88 -40.14 -15.99
N PRO A 1038 -0.64 -41.35 -15.41
CA PRO A 1038 0.54 -42.18 -15.72
C PRO A 1038 0.67 -42.59 -17.19
N LEU A 1039 -0.42 -42.63 -17.95
CA LEU A 1039 -0.46 -43.05 -19.36
C LEU A 1039 -0.03 -41.95 -20.34
N GLU A 1040 -0.23 -40.66 -20.00
CA GLU A 1040 0.09 -39.54 -20.90
C GLU A 1040 1.48 -38.92 -20.66
N LEU A 1041 2.11 -39.21 -19.51
CA LEU A 1041 3.49 -38.80 -19.21
C LEU A 1041 4.50 -39.33 -20.25
N ARG A 1042 4.17 -40.42 -20.95
CA ARG A 1042 4.99 -41.01 -22.02
C ARG A 1042 4.96 -40.23 -23.34
N ASN A 1043 3.92 -39.43 -23.61
CA ASN A 1043 3.72 -38.73 -24.89
C ASN A 1043 4.08 -37.24 -24.84
N HIS A 1044 4.30 -36.67 -23.66
CA HIS A 1044 4.58 -35.24 -23.48
C HIS A 1044 5.95 -34.95 -22.84
N ALA A 1045 6.90 -35.89 -22.95
CA ALA A 1045 8.28 -35.70 -22.51
C ALA A 1045 8.98 -34.48 -23.16
N HIS A 1046 8.48 -33.95 -24.28
CA HIS A 1046 8.98 -32.72 -24.91
C HIS A 1046 8.49 -31.40 -24.27
N LEU A 1047 7.54 -31.45 -23.32
CA LEU A 1047 7.12 -30.29 -22.52
C LEU A 1047 7.78 -30.27 -21.12
N LEU A 1048 8.53 -31.32 -20.79
CA LEU A 1048 9.27 -31.46 -19.53
C LEU A 1048 10.75 -31.07 -19.66
N ASP A 1049 11.17 -30.48 -20.78
CA ASP A 1049 12.50 -29.88 -20.95
C ASP A 1049 12.57 -28.49 -20.27
N VAL A 1050 12.24 -28.48 -18.97
CA VAL A 1050 12.16 -27.29 -18.11
C VAL A 1050 13.43 -27.14 -17.26
N GLU A 1051 14.34 -28.12 -17.31
CA GLU A 1051 15.65 -28.05 -16.63
C GLU A 1051 16.67 -27.20 -17.40
N SER A 1052 16.50 -27.05 -18.72
CA SER A 1052 17.43 -26.32 -19.59
C SER A 1052 17.20 -24.79 -19.58
N ASP A 1053 15.95 -24.32 -19.46
CA ASP A 1053 15.63 -22.88 -19.40
C ASP A 1053 15.95 -22.21 -18.05
N LEU A 1054 16.13 -23.00 -16.99
CA LEU A 1054 16.52 -22.50 -15.66
C LEU A 1054 18.03 -22.23 -15.52
N ILE A 1055 18.85 -22.69 -16.47
CA ILE A 1055 20.31 -22.54 -16.43
C ILE A 1055 20.80 -21.40 -17.35
N GLU A 1056 20.10 -21.06 -18.44
CA GLU A 1056 20.54 -20.02 -19.36
C GLU A 1056 20.09 -18.58 -19.01
N THR A 1057 19.10 -18.39 -18.14
CA THR A 1057 18.68 -17.03 -17.69
C THR A 1057 19.43 -16.51 -16.46
N ARG A 1058 20.35 -17.29 -15.86
CA ARG A 1058 21.07 -16.90 -14.61
C ARG A 1058 22.40 -16.19 -14.77
N PHE A 1059 22.83 -15.79 -15.98
CA PHE A 1059 24.10 -15.08 -16.16
C PHE A 1059 24.01 -13.57 -16.48
N THR A 1060 22.83 -12.95 -16.41
CA THR A 1060 22.70 -11.48 -16.55
C THR A 1060 21.60 -10.87 -15.67
N SER A 1061 21.68 -11.05 -14.35
CA SER A 1061 21.00 -10.14 -13.41
C SER A 1061 21.86 -9.93 -12.16
N PRO A 1062 22.14 -8.69 -11.75
CA PRO A 1062 22.86 -8.44 -10.51
C PRO A 1062 21.95 -8.76 -9.31
N VAL A 1063 22.58 -9.23 -8.24
CA VAL A 1063 22.00 -9.57 -6.94
C VAL A 1063 21.12 -8.40 -6.43
N LEU A 1064 19.80 -8.60 -6.41
CA LEU A 1064 18.89 -7.77 -5.62
C LEU A 1064 18.48 -8.57 -4.39
N THR A 1065 18.76 -7.99 -3.23
CA THR A 1065 18.21 -8.37 -1.93
C THR A 1065 16.69 -8.40 -2.05
N TYR A 1066 16.04 -9.53 -1.71
CA TYR A 1066 14.59 -9.60 -1.61
C TYR A 1066 14.13 -8.80 -0.38
N VAL A 1067 14.02 -7.49 -0.57
CA VAL A 1067 13.12 -6.62 0.19
C VAL A 1067 11.83 -6.57 -0.62
N LEU A 1068 10.68 -6.64 0.05
CA LEU A 1068 9.37 -6.33 -0.54
C LEU A 1068 9.34 -4.85 -0.92
N GLU A 1069 10.08 -4.46 -1.96
CA GLU A 1069 9.91 -3.16 -2.59
C GLU A 1069 8.81 -3.33 -3.64
N ASP A 1070 7.68 -2.68 -3.37
CA ASP A 1070 6.63 -2.44 -4.35
C ASP A 1070 7.28 -1.74 -5.55
N GLU A 1071 7.62 -2.48 -6.63
CA GLU A 1071 8.02 -1.87 -7.89
C GLU A 1071 6.81 -1.15 -8.50
N GLU A 1072 6.56 0.06 -8.01
CA GLU A 1072 5.61 0.99 -8.57
C GLU A 1072 6.18 1.59 -9.86
N HIS A 1073 5.39 1.53 -10.94
CA HIS A 1073 5.70 2.28 -12.14
C HIS A 1073 5.80 3.78 -11.82
N SER A 1074 6.96 4.37 -12.10
CA SER A 1074 7.21 5.81 -12.01
C SER A 1074 6.19 6.60 -12.85
N PHE A 1075 5.22 7.23 -12.17
CA PHE A 1075 4.42 8.32 -12.73
C PHE A 1075 5.09 9.67 -12.44
N MET A 1076 4.70 10.70 -13.19
CA MET A 1076 5.32 12.05 -13.16
C MET A 1076 5.21 12.80 -11.81
N GLU A 1077 4.46 12.28 -10.84
CA GLU A 1077 4.37 12.78 -9.47
C GLU A 1077 4.42 11.55 -8.54
N GLU A 1078 5.47 11.45 -7.71
CA GLU A 1078 5.49 10.49 -6.59
C GLU A 1078 4.25 10.77 -5.73
N VAL A 1079 3.52 9.71 -5.40
CA VAL A 1079 2.39 9.86 -4.51
C VAL A 1079 2.95 10.17 -3.13
N ASP A 1080 2.77 11.40 -2.67
CA ASP A 1080 3.28 11.88 -1.38
C ASP A 1080 2.50 11.20 -0.24
N TYR A 1081 2.98 10.02 0.16
CA TYR A 1081 2.45 9.21 1.25
C TYR A 1081 2.95 9.69 2.62
N SER A 1082 4.11 10.35 2.66
CA SER A 1082 4.77 10.76 3.90
C SER A 1082 5.04 12.26 3.93
N ALA A 1083 4.58 12.91 4.99
CA ALA A 1083 5.01 14.27 5.33
C ALA A 1083 6.53 14.35 5.61
N GLU A 1084 7.26 13.24 5.58
CA GLU A 1084 8.67 13.15 5.94
C GLU A 1084 9.41 12.03 5.16
N SER A 1085 9.54 12.11 3.83
CA SER A 1085 10.68 11.47 3.15
C SER A 1085 11.63 12.52 2.59
N GLY A 1086 12.91 12.29 2.84
CA GLY A 1086 14.02 13.07 2.35
C GLY A 1086 14.99 12.10 1.70
N ASP A 1087 14.60 11.57 0.54
CA ASP A 1087 15.44 10.64 -0.20
C ASP A 1087 16.53 11.41 -0.96
N GLU A 1088 17.75 11.34 -0.45
CA GLU A 1088 18.94 11.51 -1.27
C GLU A 1088 19.34 10.11 -1.78
N PRO A 1089 19.72 9.96 -3.06
CA PRO A 1089 20.04 8.66 -3.63
C PRO A 1089 21.37 8.14 -3.06
N ASP A 1090 21.31 7.04 -2.30
CA ASP A 1090 22.49 6.28 -1.88
C ASP A 1090 23.07 5.52 -3.09
N ASN A 1091 24.15 6.05 -3.64
CA ASN A 1091 25.04 5.32 -4.54
C ASN A 1091 26.16 4.70 -3.70
N ASP A 1092 26.08 3.39 -3.44
CA ASP A 1092 27.16 2.60 -2.85
C ASP A 1092 27.79 1.70 -3.92
N PRO A 1093 29.06 1.92 -4.32
CA PRO A 1093 29.86 0.91 -4.95
C PRO A 1093 31.09 0.59 -4.09
N ASP A 1094 31.20 -0.64 -3.62
CA ASP A 1094 32.37 -1.51 -3.80
C ASP A 1094 32.33 -2.67 -2.79
N ALA A 1095 31.82 -3.82 -3.25
CA ALA A 1095 32.19 -5.12 -2.71
C ALA A 1095 33.32 -5.68 -3.58
N ALA A 1096 34.52 -5.81 -3.00
CA ALA A 1096 35.58 -6.65 -3.54
C ALA A 1096 36.47 -7.13 -2.38
N ASP A 1097 36.28 -8.39 -2.01
CA ASP A 1097 37.21 -9.19 -1.22
C ASP A 1097 38.47 -9.48 -2.06
N PRO A 1098 39.65 -9.62 -1.43
CA PRO A 1098 40.29 -10.92 -1.60
C PRO A 1098 40.98 -11.47 -0.34
N HIS A 1099 40.73 -12.76 -0.18
CA HIS A 1099 41.40 -13.80 0.62
C HIS A 1099 42.91 -13.71 0.92
N ASP A 1100 43.22 -14.33 2.06
CA ASP A 1100 44.40 -15.12 2.45
C ASP A 1100 45.68 -14.43 2.96
N ASN A 1101 45.94 -14.53 4.27
CA ASN A 1101 46.91 -15.51 4.79
C ASN A 1101 46.99 -15.54 6.33
N ARG A 1102 46.70 -16.74 6.84
CA ARG A 1102 47.38 -17.51 7.90
C ARG A 1102 48.58 -16.90 8.66
N LEU A 1103 48.49 -17.08 9.99
CA LEU A 1103 49.46 -17.71 10.93
C LEU A 1103 50.01 -16.88 12.10
N SER A 1104 49.93 -17.57 13.24
CA SER A 1104 50.81 -17.66 14.41
C SER A 1104 50.81 -16.57 15.48
N ASP A 1105 50.35 -17.01 16.66
CA ASP A 1105 51.06 -17.01 17.95
C ASP A 1105 51.38 -15.64 18.59
N SER A 1106 51.23 -15.42 19.90
CA SER A 1106 51.14 -16.32 21.05
C SER A 1106 50.66 -15.51 22.27
N GLU A 1107 50.03 -16.24 23.22
CA GLU A 1107 50.19 -16.11 24.69
C GLU A 1107 49.99 -14.73 25.35
N SER A 1108 49.23 -14.54 26.43
CA SER A 1108 48.95 -15.46 27.54
C SER A 1108 47.96 -14.83 28.53
N ASN A 1109 47.24 -15.72 29.22
CA ASN A 1109 46.90 -15.69 30.64
C ASN A 1109 45.83 -14.72 31.18
N ASN A 1110 44.73 -15.41 31.55
CA ASN A 1110 44.26 -15.60 32.92
C ASN A 1110 43.19 -14.65 33.49
N HIS A 1111 42.03 -15.31 33.66
CA HIS A 1111 41.29 -15.45 34.91
C HIS A 1111 40.44 -14.29 35.45
N ARG A 1112 39.14 -14.61 35.45
CA ARG A 1112 38.24 -14.71 36.61
C ARG A 1112 37.43 -13.49 37.05
N ASP A 1113 36.22 -13.89 37.48
CA ASP A 1113 35.33 -13.29 38.47
C ASP A 1113 34.52 -12.09 37.98
N SER A 1114 33.20 -12.18 37.79
CA SER A 1114 32.06 -12.60 38.64
C SER A 1114 31.25 -11.37 39.06
N LEU A 1115 29.93 -11.47 38.85
CA LEU A 1115 28.85 -10.80 39.59
C LEU A 1115 28.93 -9.28 39.81
N THR A 1116 28.16 -8.53 39.03
CA THR A 1116 26.99 -7.75 39.53
C THR A 1116 26.13 -7.27 38.37
#